data_AF-A0A8J2LHV3-F1
#
_entry.id   AF-A0A8J2LHV3-F1
#
_cell.length_a   1.000
_cell.length_b   1.000
_cell.length_c   1.000
_cell.angle_alpha   90.00
_cell.angle_beta   90.00
_cell.angle_gamma   90.00
#
_symmetry.space_group_name_H-M   'P 1'
#
loop_
_entity.id
_entity.type
_entity.pdbx_description
1 polymer ?
#
loop_
_entity_poly.entity_id
_entity_poly.type
_entity_poly.pdbx_seq_one_letter_code
_entity_poly.pdbx_strand_id
1 'polypeptide(L)'
;MLEIIQVIYKNSDEKDILPNTIVFLFNGDEELGLQGAHGFVKGDGSGHAWSRNLKCFINLEGAGAGGREILFQTGPGNSWIADAYAKAVKHPYDMAFIKNGWVYHTKWDKVNEIPPGSIQNVGDNALALVEYLGNLNFEDVKIEKSGTNMVFFDVFGIFMVCYNETTGIISNFVVATIFTILTVIEVGPLRIKTILTVTMLLVSTAVAWGTGVGAGAFAGAFLNWLGFYKPFYSYPFMTIVLFGVPGIFAQSLVYSFFWKGSQEKSWLAGKFTIGILLFVFSYLTRSVYILSLILVFAILAWFPRRLILKKSKRKFPVAEVASTLIISELIPFLFTSYLTITLIDVFVPIMGRSGTETDPNVFLGVLIAAITSVLTFHGIGTYFVGLKKIYLLSGLLLSIFLINPMIATGFIGNIPYQEKTPMRIQILDTDRTWYNSDMTENRTDAGYWFWPMDPNTREYFPEIAKTLPQIRDYIELEANEDSCMDLYCNQQFFRPVGKSIKKTPWVPKSYGLPYSLKDQVKMKIQKNEAIGLGLRNLTLTFQGPTQSTIIFSPTTNLEVKSWSLNTPSQSMGDMKFLGRPMYFIYLGKGYQYQARDFSLSIILEEVSTESGEPASESNDLMDVMFVGHFMHDAYQWNFKEFVEKFPFWTNVVSWSSVLKQYKISF
;
A
#
# COMPACT_ATOMS: atom_id res chain seq x y z
N MET A 1 12.84 -17.70 12.81
CA MET A 1 14.32 -17.64 12.81
C MET A 1 14.95 -18.41 13.96
N LEU A 2 14.67 -18.09 15.24
CA LEU A 2 15.30 -18.80 16.38
C LEU A 2 15.07 -20.32 16.34
N GLU A 3 13.86 -20.76 16.02
CA GLU A 3 13.56 -22.19 15.86
C GLU A 3 14.37 -22.84 14.72
N ILE A 4 14.52 -22.13 13.59
CA ILE A 4 15.31 -22.61 12.44
C ILE A 4 16.78 -22.80 12.85
N ILE A 5 17.34 -21.86 13.61
CA ILE A 5 18.71 -21.97 14.17
C ILE A 5 18.79 -23.23 15.04
N GLN A 6 17.81 -23.44 15.93
CA GLN A 6 17.79 -24.60 16.82
C GLN A 6 17.70 -25.93 16.07
N VAL A 7 16.87 -26.02 15.03
CA VAL A 7 16.71 -27.22 14.21
C VAL A 7 17.99 -27.52 13.43
N ILE A 8 18.56 -26.53 12.74
CA ILE A 8 19.81 -26.70 11.98
C ILE A 8 20.95 -27.11 12.92
N TYR A 9 21.05 -26.47 14.10
CA TYR A 9 22.08 -26.81 15.08
C TYR A 9 21.92 -28.24 15.61
N LYS A 10 20.71 -28.68 15.94
CA LYS A 10 20.45 -30.05 16.42
C LYS A 10 20.71 -31.12 15.37
N ASN A 11 20.49 -30.80 14.10
CA ASN A 11 20.70 -31.73 12.99
C ASN A 11 22.16 -31.73 12.48
N SER A 12 23.06 -30.96 13.11
CA SER A 12 24.44 -30.79 12.65
C SER A 12 25.42 -31.90 13.04
N ASP A 13 24.95 -33.10 13.40
CA ASP A 13 25.81 -34.27 13.55
C ASP A 13 26.64 -34.48 12.26
N GLU A 14 27.91 -34.92 12.37
CA GLU A 14 29.02 -34.82 11.40
C GLU A 14 28.77 -35.15 9.91
N LYS A 15 27.58 -35.64 9.52
CA LYS A 15 27.20 -35.97 8.13
C LYS A 15 26.27 -34.98 7.44
N ASP A 16 25.64 -34.03 8.16
CA ASP A 16 24.62 -33.11 7.60
C ASP A 16 24.99 -31.62 7.73
N ILE A 17 26.29 -31.29 7.67
CA ILE A 17 26.73 -29.89 7.63
C ILE A 17 26.37 -29.29 6.27
N LEU A 18 25.56 -28.23 6.29
CA LEU A 18 25.22 -27.47 5.08
C LEU A 18 26.50 -26.86 4.45
N PRO A 19 26.76 -27.08 3.15
CA PRO A 19 27.98 -26.60 2.51
C PRO A 19 28.07 -25.08 2.42
N ASN A 20 26.93 -24.39 2.34
CA ASN A 20 26.89 -22.93 2.32
C ASN A 20 26.73 -22.33 3.74
N THR A 21 27.44 -21.25 4.00
CA THR A 21 27.30 -20.48 5.25
C THR A 21 25.96 -19.76 5.31
N ILE A 22 25.24 -19.89 6.43
CA ILE A 22 23.99 -19.18 6.68
C ILE A 22 24.25 -18.05 7.69
N VAL A 23 23.82 -16.84 7.33
CA VAL A 23 23.88 -15.67 8.22
C VAL A 23 22.47 -15.32 8.68
N PHE A 24 22.21 -15.42 9.98
CA PHE A 24 20.97 -14.94 10.59
C PHE A 24 21.15 -13.48 11.01
N LEU A 25 20.44 -12.57 10.32
CA LEU A 25 20.47 -11.13 10.61
C LEU A 25 19.20 -10.72 11.35
N PHE A 26 19.35 -10.37 12.63
CA PHE A 26 18.31 -9.69 13.40
C PHE A 26 18.60 -8.18 13.32
N ASN A 27 17.99 -7.49 12.36
CA ASN A 27 18.18 -6.06 12.19
C ASN A 27 17.29 -5.26 13.16
N GLY A 28 17.76 -4.08 13.55
CA GLY A 28 16.97 -3.10 14.28
C GLY A 28 16.41 -2.02 13.35
N ASP A 29 15.41 -1.29 13.84
CA ASP A 29 14.94 -0.03 13.24
C ASP A 29 14.38 -0.18 11.80
N GLU A 30 13.78 -1.34 11.52
CA GLU A 30 13.02 -1.61 10.28
C GLU A 30 11.85 -0.62 10.16
N GLU A 31 11.11 -0.49 11.25
CA GLU A 31 9.91 0.33 11.42
C GLU A 31 10.16 1.84 11.34
N LEU A 32 11.41 2.26 11.08
CA LEU A 32 11.84 3.64 10.85
C LEU A 32 12.59 3.80 9.52
N GLY A 33 12.36 2.87 8.59
CA GLY A 33 12.87 2.95 7.22
C GLY A 33 14.07 2.04 6.96
N LEU A 34 14.08 0.85 7.53
CA LEU A 34 15.08 -0.20 7.25
C LEU A 34 16.51 0.16 7.70
N GLN A 35 16.68 1.01 8.72
CA GLN A 35 17.99 1.60 9.04
C GLN A 35 19.03 0.55 9.42
N GLY A 36 18.66 -0.48 10.20
CA GLY A 36 19.60 -1.56 10.55
C GLY A 36 20.05 -2.39 9.35
N ALA A 37 19.14 -2.69 8.42
CA ALA A 37 19.50 -3.40 7.18
C ALA A 37 20.39 -2.52 6.29
N HIS A 38 20.09 -1.22 6.19
CA HIS A 38 20.93 -0.25 5.49
C HIS A 38 22.35 -0.19 6.08
N GLY A 39 22.48 -0.13 7.41
CA GLY A 39 23.77 -0.15 8.10
C GLY A 39 24.58 -1.42 7.83
N PHE A 40 23.93 -2.59 7.81
CA PHE A 40 24.59 -3.86 7.50
C PHE A 40 25.12 -3.92 6.05
N VAL A 41 24.35 -3.41 5.08
CA VAL A 41 24.70 -3.49 3.65
C VAL A 41 25.65 -2.36 3.22
N LYS A 42 25.35 -1.12 3.58
CA LYS A 42 26.04 0.08 3.11
C LYS A 42 26.95 0.70 4.16
N GLY A 43 26.46 0.86 5.39
CA GLY A 43 27.18 1.60 6.44
C GLY A 43 27.68 2.97 5.97
N ASP A 44 28.82 3.42 6.49
CA ASP A 44 29.56 4.62 6.07
C ASP A 44 30.37 4.41 4.77
N GLY A 45 29.94 3.49 3.91
CA GLY A 45 30.69 3.02 2.75
C GLY A 45 31.50 1.74 3.02
N SER A 46 31.57 1.28 4.27
CA SER A 46 32.24 0.03 4.62
C SER A 46 31.30 -1.18 4.75
N GLY A 47 30.06 -1.00 5.24
CA GLY A 47 29.12 -2.10 5.54
C GLY A 47 29.73 -3.21 6.42
N HIS A 48 28.93 -4.21 6.81
CA HIS A 48 29.48 -5.38 7.48
C HIS A 48 30.25 -6.27 6.49
N ALA A 49 31.39 -6.85 6.90
CA ALA A 49 32.21 -7.68 6.00
C ALA A 49 31.42 -8.85 5.37
N TRP A 50 30.49 -9.46 6.14
CA TRP A 50 29.64 -10.55 5.65
C TRP A 50 28.66 -10.13 4.55
N SER A 51 28.21 -8.86 4.50
CA SER A 51 27.24 -8.42 3.49
C SER A 51 27.82 -8.48 2.08
N ARG A 52 29.14 -8.36 1.94
CA ARG A 52 29.87 -8.41 0.66
C ARG A 52 29.90 -9.79 0.01
N ASN A 53 29.71 -10.85 0.80
CA ASN A 53 29.82 -12.24 0.35
C ASN A 53 28.46 -12.96 0.24
N LEU A 54 27.34 -12.27 0.48
CA LEU A 54 26.01 -12.86 0.39
C LEU A 54 25.65 -13.20 -1.07
N LYS A 55 25.23 -14.45 -1.30
CA LYS A 55 24.75 -14.93 -2.61
C LYS A 55 23.25 -14.73 -2.79
N CYS A 56 22.49 -14.81 -1.71
CA CYS A 56 21.05 -14.61 -1.67
C CYS A 56 20.63 -14.10 -0.29
N PHE A 57 19.41 -13.57 -0.20
CA PHE A 57 18.83 -13.05 1.03
C PHE A 57 17.36 -13.47 1.12
N ILE A 58 16.93 -13.96 2.28
CA ILE A 58 15.53 -14.27 2.60
C ILE A 58 15.11 -13.27 3.68
N ASN A 59 14.09 -12.47 3.38
CA ASN A 59 13.45 -11.62 4.37
C ASN A 59 12.26 -12.34 5.00
N LEU A 60 12.12 -12.28 6.31
CA LEU A 60 10.96 -12.79 7.03
C LEU A 60 10.32 -11.64 7.80
N GLU A 61 9.11 -11.24 7.39
CA GLU A 61 8.36 -10.10 7.97
C GLU A 61 6.86 -10.47 8.06
N GLY A 62 6.16 -9.96 9.08
CA GLY A 62 4.71 -10.10 9.18
C GLY A 62 4.18 -11.54 9.36
N ALA A 63 4.98 -12.45 9.94
CA ALA A 63 4.72 -13.89 9.99
C ALA A 63 3.60 -14.36 10.96
N GLY A 64 3.01 -13.45 11.75
CA GLY A 64 2.18 -13.79 12.91
C GLY A 64 0.67 -13.67 12.70
N ALA A 65 0.18 -12.68 11.97
CA ALA A 65 -1.25 -12.36 11.87
C ALA A 65 -2.10 -13.46 11.18
N GLY A 66 -1.43 -14.49 10.69
CA GLY A 66 -2.00 -15.68 10.08
C GLY A 66 -2.44 -15.47 8.64
N GLY A 67 -3.19 -16.44 8.15
CA GLY A 67 -3.28 -16.63 6.71
C GLY A 67 -2.06 -17.40 6.19
N ARG A 68 -1.81 -17.27 4.90
CA ARG A 68 -0.81 -18.06 4.18
C ARG A 68 0.53 -17.33 4.17
N GLU A 69 1.67 -18.02 4.09
CA GLU A 69 3.00 -17.39 3.98
C GLU A 69 3.38 -17.17 2.53
N ILE A 70 4.09 -16.08 2.23
CA ILE A 70 4.02 -15.50 0.92
C ILE A 70 5.39 -14.94 0.50
N LEU A 71 5.80 -15.33 -0.69
CA LEU A 71 6.80 -14.60 -1.48
C LEU A 71 6.25 -13.22 -1.94
N PHE A 72 6.54 -12.17 -1.17
CA PHE A 72 6.12 -10.79 -1.50
C PHE A 72 6.88 -10.22 -2.71
N GLN A 73 8.19 -10.44 -2.77
CA GLN A 73 9.05 -9.89 -3.82
C GLN A 73 10.30 -10.75 -3.98
N THR A 74 10.76 -10.89 -5.23
CA THR A 74 12.11 -11.36 -5.54
C THR A 74 13.00 -10.19 -5.95
N GLY A 75 14.30 -10.27 -5.64
CA GLY A 75 15.24 -9.24 -6.02
C GLY A 75 15.30 -9.04 -7.55
N PRO A 76 15.49 -7.81 -8.05
CA PRO A 76 15.55 -7.55 -9.48
C PRO A 76 16.67 -8.39 -10.13
N GLY A 77 16.37 -9.02 -11.27
CA GLY A 77 17.31 -9.88 -12.00
C GLY A 77 17.70 -11.19 -11.32
N ASN A 78 17.04 -11.57 -10.21
CA ASN A 78 17.34 -12.79 -9.45
C ASN A 78 16.17 -13.78 -9.47
N SER A 79 15.64 -14.03 -10.66
CA SER A 79 14.38 -14.75 -10.82
C SER A 79 14.49 -16.25 -10.52
N TRP A 80 15.70 -16.81 -10.54
CA TRP A 80 16.01 -18.16 -10.07
C TRP A 80 15.58 -18.42 -8.62
N ILE A 81 15.49 -17.38 -7.78
CA ILE A 81 15.07 -17.53 -6.38
C ILE A 81 13.57 -17.89 -6.27
N ALA A 82 12.74 -17.47 -7.23
CA ALA A 82 11.34 -17.87 -7.29
C ALA A 82 11.20 -19.36 -7.63
N ASP A 83 12.07 -19.87 -8.51
CA ASP A 83 12.12 -21.30 -8.85
C ASP A 83 12.66 -22.14 -7.69
N ALA A 84 13.70 -21.65 -6.99
CA ALA A 84 14.18 -22.26 -5.76
C ALA A 84 13.08 -22.32 -4.70
N TYR A 85 12.34 -21.22 -4.49
CA TYR A 85 11.18 -21.18 -3.60
C TYR A 85 10.14 -22.22 -4.01
N ALA A 86 9.69 -22.22 -5.26
CA ALA A 86 8.67 -23.14 -5.77
C ALA A 86 9.07 -24.62 -5.64
N LYS A 87 10.37 -24.94 -5.71
CA LYS A 87 10.90 -26.30 -5.55
C LYS A 87 11.07 -26.72 -4.09
N ALA A 88 11.42 -25.79 -3.22
CA ALA A 88 11.86 -26.09 -1.85
C ALA A 88 10.70 -26.08 -0.84
N VAL A 89 9.80 -25.10 -0.94
CA VAL A 89 8.87 -24.83 0.18
C VAL A 89 7.72 -25.84 0.23
N LYS A 90 7.33 -26.21 1.45
CA LYS A 90 6.31 -27.24 1.71
C LYS A 90 4.88 -26.74 1.44
N HIS A 91 4.65 -25.46 1.69
CA HIS A 91 3.35 -24.81 1.61
C HIS A 91 3.48 -23.54 0.75
N PRO A 92 3.63 -23.67 -0.59
CA PRO A 92 3.86 -22.52 -1.45
C PRO A 92 2.56 -21.73 -1.67
N TYR A 93 2.63 -20.40 -1.47
CA TYR A 93 1.53 -19.47 -1.74
C TYR A 93 2.04 -18.18 -2.40
N ASP A 94 1.17 -17.55 -3.19
CA ASP A 94 1.38 -16.27 -3.86
C ASP A 94 0.38 -15.24 -3.29
N MET A 95 0.79 -13.97 -3.13
CA MET A 95 0.12 -12.84 -2.41
C MET A 95 0.22 -12.88 -0.88
N ALA A 96 0.62 -11.75 -0.19
CA ALA A 96 1.60 -11.46 0.94
C ALA A 96 1.21 -11.31 2.45
N PHE A 97 1.54 -12.14 3.48
CA PHE A 97 0.86 -12.19 4.82
C PHE A 97 -0.17 -11.08 5.12
N ILE A 98 -1.38 -11.24 4.56
CA ILE A 98 -2.33 -10.13 4.45
C ILE A 98 -3.45 -10.24 5.49
N LYS A 99 -3.64 -11.43 6.08
CA LYS A 99 -4.83 -11.67 6.88
C LYS A 99 -4.81 -10.82 8.13
N ASN A 100 -5.98 -10.31 8.48
CA ASN A 100 -6.19 -9.50 9.69
C ASN A 100 -5.34 -8.23 9.73
N GLY A 101 -5.20 -7.52 8.60
CA GLY A 101 -4.41 -6.28 8.49
C GLY A 101 -4.84 -5.13 9.42
N TRP A 102 -5.90 -5.27 10.22
CA TRP A 102 -6.30 -4.32 11.26
C TRP A 102 -5.39 -4.36 12.49
N VAL A 103 -4.80 -5.51 12.85
CA VAL A 103 -3.93 -5.61 14.04
C VAL A 103 -2.58 -4.93 13.80
N TYR A 104 -2.15 -4.85 12.55
CA TYR A 104 -0.89 -4.22 12.12
C TYR A 104 -0.74 -2.79 12.68
N HIS A 105 0.35 -2.52 13.40
CA HIS A 105 0.65 -1.23 14.05
C HIS A 105 -0.45 -0.76 15.01
N THR A 106 -1.05 -1.69 15.76
CA THR A 106 -2.05 -1.38 16.79
C THR A 106 -1.76 -2.11 18.09
N LYS A 107 -2.47 -1.74 19.16
CA LYS A 107 -2.43 -2.44 20.45
C LYS A 107 -2.87 -3.91 20.39
N TRP A 108 -3.39 -4.37 19.26
CA TRP A 108 -3.82 -5.75 19.02
C TRP A 108 -2.75 -6.61 18.38
N ASP A 109 -1.60 -6.05 17.98
CA ASP A 109 -0.46 -6.86 17.53
C ASP A 109 0.15 -7.61 18.73
N LYS A 110 -0.46 -8.74 19.07
CA LYS A 110 -0.24 -9.52 20.29
C LYS A 110 -0.24 -11.01 19.96
N VAL A 111 0.44 -11.78 20.80
CA VAL A 111 0.55 -13.25 20.68
C VAL A 111 -0.83 -13.91 20.56
N ASN A 112 -1.84 -13.43 21.27
CA ASN A 112 -3.19 -14.02 21.24
C ASN A 112 -3.93 -13.83 19.90
N GLU A 113 -3.49 -12.89 19.06
CA GLU A 113 -4.05 -12.70 17.71
C GLU A 113 -3.37 -13.56 16.65
N ILE A 114 -2.30 -14.30 17.01
CA ILE A 114 -1.59 -15.22 16.11
C ILE A 114 -2.40 -16.51 15.98
N PRO A 115 -2.95 -16.83 14.80
CA PRO A 115 -3.73 -18.06 14.65
C PRO A 115 -2.83 -19.30 14.77
N PRO A 116 -3.30 -20.40 15.40
CA PRO A 116 -2.56 -21.64 15.49
C PRO A 116 -2.08 -22.13 14.12
N GLY A 117 -0.83 -22.61 14.05
CA GLY A 117 -0.22 -23.11 12.81
C GLY A 117 0.42 -22.03 11.92
N SER A 118 0.14 -20.73 12.13
CA SER A 118 0.70 -19.66 11.29
C SER A 118 2.23 -19.62 11.37
N ILE A 119 2.79 -19.55 12.58
CA ILE A 119 4.24 -19.57 12.81
C ILE A 119 4.87 -20.89 12.33
N GLN A 120 4.15 -22.02 12.49
CA GLN A 120 4.63 -23.32 12.06
C GLN A 120 4.81 -23.38 10.54
N ASN A 121 3.82 -22.92 9.77
CA ASN A 121 3.89 -22.89 8.31
C ASN A 121 5.08 -22.03 7.81
N VAL A 122 5.29 -20.87 8.44
CA VAL A 122 6.45 -20.00 8.15
C VAL A 122 7.75 -20.71 8.45
N GLY A 123 7.83 -21.34 9.62
CA GLY A 123 8.98 -22.12 10.02
C GLY A 123 9.29 -23.23 9.03
N ASP A 124 8.27 -23.96 8.59
CA ASP A 124 8.36 -25.10 7.67
C ASP A 124 8.89 -24.71 6.29
N ASN A 125 8.37 -23.64 5.71
CA ASN A 125 8.81 -23.12 4.42
C ASN A 125 10.17 -22.44 4.51
N ALA A 126 10.39 -21.59 5.51
CA ALA A 126 11.67 -20.90 5.70
C ALA A 126 12.80 -21.90 5.99
N LEU A 127 12.55 -22.93 6.82
CA LEU A 127 13.51 -24.01 7.05
C LEU A 127 13.80 -24.77 5.75
N ALA A 128 12.77 -25.21 5.01
CA ALA A 128 12.96 -25.94 3.76
C ALA A 128 13.73 -25.12 2.71
N LEU A 129 13.46 -23.82 2.62
CA LEU A 129 14.20 -22.91 1.74
C LEU A 129 15.65 -22.72 2.20
N VAL A 130 15.88 -22.57 3.50
CA VAL A 130 17.24 -22.46 4.07
C VAL A 130 18.04 -23.75 3.84
N GLU A 131 17.44 -24.93 4.01
CA GLU A 131 18.07 -26.22 3.74
C GLU A 131 18.37 -26.40 2.24
N TYR A 132 17.43 -26.02 1.37
CA TYR A 132 17.62 -26.08 -0.08
C TYR A 132 18.77 -25.17 -0.52
N LEU A 133 18.75 -23.89 -0.13
CA LEU A 133 19.81 -22.94 -0.47
C LEU A 133 21.13 -23.26 0.24
N GLY A 134 21.06 -23.82 1.44
CA GLY A 134 22.21 -24.31 2.21
C GLY A 134 22.97 -25.40 1.47
N ASN A 135 22.27 -26.27 0.73
CA ASN A 135 22.84 -27.37 -0.08
C ASN A 135 23.05 -27.03 -1.56
N LEU A 136 22.56 -25.87 -2.01
CA LEU A 136 22.62 -25.49 -3.42
C LEU A 136 24.06 -25.19 -3.85
N ASN A 137 24.55 -25.89 -4.87
CA ASN A 137 25.78 -25.46 -5.53
C ASN A 137 25.48 -24.22 -6.38
N PHE A 138 25.89 -23.05 -5.90
CA PHE A 138 25.67 -21.78 -6.60
C PHE A 138 26.39 -21.68 -7.96
N GLU A 139 27.36 -22.57 -8.26
CA GLU A 139 27.98 -22.67 -9.57
C GLU A 139 27.08 -23.36 -10.62
N ASP A 140 26.27 -24.32 -10.17
CA ASP A 140 25.32 -25.06 -11.01
C ASP A 140 24.03 -24.27 -11.28
N VAL A 141 23.73 -23.32 -10.38
CA VAL A 141 22.77 -22.29 -10.69
C VAL A 141 23.36 -21.55 -11.87
N LYS A 142 22.77 -21.76 -13.05
CA LYS A 142 22.94 -20.85 -14.16
C LYS A 142 22.38 -19.51 -13.73
N ILE A 143 23.18 -18.77 -12.97
CA ILE A 143 23.23 -17.32 -12.95
C ILE A 143 23.80 -16.90 -14.32
N GLU A 144 23.31 -17.50 -15.41
CA GLU A 144 23.19 -16.74 -16.64
C GLU A 144 22.51 -15.46 -16.22
N LYS A 145 22.99 -14.33 -16.75
CA LYS A 145 22.46 -12.98 -16.57
C LYS A 145 20.99 -12.91 -17.03
N SER A 146 20.14 -13.71 -16.41
CA SER A 146 18.76 -13.87 -16.74
C SER A 146 18.07 -12.77 -15.96
N GLY A 147 18.18 -11.56 -16.50
CA GLY A 147 17.14 -10.55 -16.35
C GLY A 147 15.78 -11.02 -16.88
N THR A 148 15.57 -12.33 -17.06
CA THR A 148 14.31 -12.96 -17.38
C THR A 148 13.45 -12.90 -16.14
N ASN A 149 12.36 -12.14 -16.22
CA ASN A 149 11.38 -12.15 -15.16
C ASN A 149 10.68 -13.52 -15.11
N MET A 150 10.15 -13.88 -13.95
CA MET A 150 9.37 -15.11 -13.78
C MET A 150 7.90 -14.77 -13.57
N VAL A 151 7.02 -15.60 -14.13
CA VAL A 151 5.61 -15.62 -13.79
C VAL A 151 5.42 -16.70 -12.74
N PHE A 152 4.82 -16.34 -11.62
CA PHE A 152 4.49 -17.30 -10.59
C PHE A 152 3.14 -16.97 -9.97
N PHE A 153 2.45 -18.01 -9.51
CA PHE A 153 1.19 -17.90 -8.77
C PHE A 153 0.84 -19.22 -8.09
N ASP A 154 0.07 -19.16 -7.01
CA ASP A 154 -0.50 -20.36 -6.40
C ASP A 154 -1.84 -20.74 -7.02
N VAL A 155 -2.17 -22.02 -6.95
CA VAL A 155 -3.49 -22.54 -7.32
C VAL A 155 -4.23 -22.95 -6.05
N PHE A 156 -5.14 -22.08 -5.59
CA PHE A 156 -5.93 -22.25 -4.35
C PHE A 156 -5.10 -22.45 -3.07
N GLY A 157 -3.81 -22.16 -3.14
CA GLY A 157 -2.81 -22.38 -2.11
C GLY A 157 -2.46 -23.85 -1.89
N ILE A 158 -2.56 -24.66 -2.93
CA ILE A 158 -2.23 -26.08 -2.87
C ILE A 158 -0.80 -26.30 -3.41
N PHE A 159 -0.48 -25.67 -4.53
CA PHE A 159 0.83 -25.71 -5.16
C PHE A 159 1.07 -24.40 -5.93
N MET A 160 2.34 -24.13 -6.24
CA MET A 160 2.76 -22.95 -6.99
C MET A 160 3.17 -23.33 -8.41
N VAL A 161 2.71 -22.54 -9.37
CA VAL A 161 3.12 -22.60 -10.76
C VAL A 161 4.21 -21.55 -10.95
N CYS A 162 5.32 -21.94 -11.56
CA CYS A 162 6.44 -21.04 -11.84
C CYS A 162 7.02 -21.32 -13.23
N TYR A 163 7.14 -20.28 -14.06
CA TYR A 163 7.76 -20.37 -15.38
C TYR A 163 8.33 -19.01 -15.81
N ASN A 164 9.23 -19.00 -16.79
CA ASN A 164 9.84 -17.74 -17.24
C ASN A 164 8.87 -16.87 -18.06
N GLU A 165 9.13 -15.57 -18.10
CA GLU A 165 8.34 -14.57 -18.81
C GLU A 165 8.16 -14.92 -20.29
N THR A 166 9.20 -15.41 -20.96
CA THR A 166 9.13 -15.79 -22.38
C THR A 166 8.13 -16.93 -22.62
N THR A 167 8.16 -17.98 -21.80
CA THR A 167 7.20 -19.08 -21.84
C THR A 167 5.79 -18.56 -21.55
N GLY A 168 5.64 -17.64 -20.60
CA GLY A 168 4.37 -16.98 -20.32
C GLY A 168 3.81 -16.22 -21.52
N ILE A 169 4.63 -15.38 -22.14
CA ILE A 169 4.28 -14.62 -23.35
C ILE A 169 3.86 -15.59 -24.46
N ILE A 170 4.70 -16.57 -24.82
CA ILE A 170 4.39 -17.53 -25.88
C ILE A 170 3.06 -18.25 -25.60
N SER A 171 2.87 -18.74 -24.37
CA SER A 171 1.64 -19.44 -23.98
C SER A 171 0.41 -18.54 -24.11
N ASN A 172 0.51 -17.28 -23.69
CA ASN A 172 -0.58 -16.31 -23.79
C ASN A 172 -0.93 -16.01 -25.25
N PHE A 173 0.06 -15.83 -26.12
CA PHE A 173 -0.15 -15.62 -27.57
C PHE A 173 -0.82 -16.83 -28.21
N VAL A 174 -0.40 -18.05 -27.86
CA VAL A 174 -1.02 -19.29 -28.35
C VAL A 174 -2.48 -19.37 -27.90
N VAL A 175 -2.77 -19.16 -26.62
CA VAL A 175 -4.14 -19.20 -26.08
C VAL A 175 -5.04 -18.13 -26.72
N ALA A 176 -4.57 -16.89 -26.84
CA ALA A 176 -5.30 -15.80 -27.48
C ALA A 176 -5.58 -16.08 -28.98
N THR A 177 -4.59 -16.62 -29.69
CA THR A 177 -4.71 -16.98 -31.11
C THR A 177 -5.73 -18.11 -31.32
N ILE A 178 -5.64 -19.18 -30.52
CA ILE A 178 -6.60 -20.29 -30.58
C ILE A 178 -8.02 -19.74 -30.35
N PHE A 179 -8.23 -18.93 -29.32
CA PHE A 179 -9.56 -18.40 -29.03
C PHE A 179 -10.08 -17.45 -30.14
N THR A 180 -9.20 -16.68 -30.76
CA THR A 180 -9.56 -15.83 -31.91
C THR A 180 -10.00 -16.68 -33.09
N ILE A 181 -9.30 -17.78 -33.40
CA ILE A 181 -9.69 -18.73 -34.44
C ILE A 181 -11.07 -19.33 -34.12
N LEU A 182 -11.30 -19.78 -32.88
CA LEU A 182 -12.59 -20.31 -32.45
C LEU A 182 -13.72 -19.26 -32.61
N THR A 183 -13.44 -18.01 -32.29
CA THR A 183 -14.39 -16.90 -32.47
C THR A 183 -14.73 -16.69 -33.95
N VAL A 184 -13.73 -16.70 -34.84
CA VAL A 184 -13.96 -16.58 -36.29
C VAL A 184 -14.78 -17.76 -36.82
N ILE A 185 -14.52 -18.98 -36.35
CA ILE A 185 -15.31 -20.17 -36.70
C ILE A 185 -16.78 -20.01 -36.28
N GLU A 186 -17.04 -19.40 -35.12
CA GLU A 186 -18.39 -19.21 -34.59
C GLU A 186 -19.15 -18.10 -35.32
N VAL A 187 -18.48 -16.99 -35.65
CA VAL A 187 -19.10 -15.83 -36.33
C VAL A 187 -19.24 -16.06 -37.84
N GLY A 188 -18.37 -16.88 -38.44
CA GLY A 188 -18.38 -17.23 -39.86
C GLY A 188 -17.31 -16.51 -40.69
N PRO A 189 -17.30 -16.71 -42.02
CA PRO A 189 -16.22 -16.23 -42.89
C PRO A 189 -16.08 -14.69 -42.85
N LEU A 190 -14.86 -14.20 -43.04
CA LEU A 190 -14.54 -12.77 -43.03
C LEU A 190 -15.29 -12.03 -44.16
N ARG A 191 -16.38 -11.37 -43.76
CA ARG A 191 -17.20 -10.48 -44.58
C ARG A 191 -17.42 -9.19 -43.80
N ILE A 192 -17.88 -8.12 -44.45
CA ILE A 192 -18.18 -6.84 -43.77
C ILE A 192 -19.12 -7.04 -42.56
N LYS A 193 -20.13 -7.91 -42.68
CA LYS A 193 -21.03 -8.27 -41.57
C LYS A 193 -20.30 -8.93 -40.38
N THR A 194 -19.29 -9.75 -40.66
CA THR A 194 -18.44 -10.42 -39.66
C THR A 194 -17.57 -9.39 -38.95
N ILE A 195 -16.93 -8.49 -39.70
CA ILE A 195 -16.13 -7.39 -39.14
C ILE A 195 -16.99 -6.53 -38.21
N LEU A 196 -18.17 -6.11 -38.67
CA LEU A 196 -19.12 -5.36 -37.84
C LEU A 196 -19.53 -6.13 -36.58
N THR A 197 -19.73 -7.45 -36.69
CA THR A 197 -20.08 -8.28 -35.52
C THR A 197 -18.94 -8.32 -34.52
N VAL A 198 -17.70 -8.54 -34.97
CA VAL A 198 -16.50 -8.57 -34.10
C VAL A 198 -16.26 -7.21 -33.44
N THR A 199 -16.39 -6.11 -34.18
CA THR A 199 -16.33 -4.76 -33.60
C THR A 199 -17.40 -4.58 -32.53
N MET A 200 -18.63 -5.04 -32.77
CA MET A 200 -19.70 -4.95 -31.78
C MET A 200 -19.46 -5.83 -30.54
N LEU A 201 -18.77 -6.98 -30.66
CA LEU A 201 -18.33 -7.78 -29.51
C LEU A 201 -17.42 -6.96 -28.58
N LEU A 202 -16.45 -6.24 -29.14
CA LEU A 202 -15.55 -5.38 -28.37
C LEU A 202 -16.27 -4.16 -27.78
N VAL A 203 -17.02 -3.44 -28.60
CA VAL A 203 -17.74 -2.23 -28.16
C VAL A 203 -18.74 -2.57 -27.06
N SER A 204 -19.54 -3.63 -27.24
CA SER A 204 -20.52 -4.04 -26.22
C SER A 204 -19.86 -4.40 -24.89
N THR A 205 -18.70 -5.05 -24.92
CA THR A 205 -17.95 -5.42 -23.71
C THR A 205 -17.30 -4.21 -23.05
N ALA A 206 -16.66 -3.33 -23.82
CA ALA A 206 -16.07 -2.10 -23.31
C ALA A 206 -17.13 -1.22 -22.62
N VAL A 207 -18.31 -1.07 -23.23
CA VAL A 207 -19.42 -0.33 -22.63
C VAL A 207 -19.97 -1.08 -21.41
N ALA A 208 -20.12 -2.40 -21.46
CA ALA A 208 -20.66 -3.18 -20.34
C ALA A 208 -19.76 -3.12 -19.11
N TRP A 209 -18.46 -3.36 -19.27
CA TRP A 209 -17.49 -3.29 -18.18
C TRP A 209 -17.27 -1.86 -17.69
N GLY A 210 -17.18 -0.88 -18.60
CA GLY A 210 -17.10 0.53 -18.23
C GLY A 210 -18.32 1.00 -17.43
N THR A 211 -19.53 0.57 -17.82
CA THR A 211 -20.75 0.85 -17.05
C THR A 211 -20.77 0.10 -15.72
N GLY A 212 -20.27 -1.14 -15.67
CA GLY A 212 -20.12 -1.91 -14.43
C GLY A 212 -19.22 -1.20 -13.41
N VAL A 213 -18.04 -0.78 -13.86
CA VAL A 213 -17.09 0.02 -13.05
C VAL A 213 -17.71 1.36 -12.64
N GLY A 214 -18.35 2.05 -13.58
CA GLY A 214 -19.04 3.31 -13.33
C GLY A 214 -20.15 3.19 -12.28
N ALA A 215 -20.90 2.08 -12.28
CA ALA A 215 -21.93 1.82 -11.27
C ALA A 215 -21.33 1.61 -9.87
N GLY A 216 -20.21 0.89 -9.75
CA GLY A 216 -19.50 0.72 -8.49
C GLY A 216 -18.91 2.04 -7.96
N ALA A 217 -18.28 2.83 -8.84
CA ALA A 217 -17.77 4.15 -8.50
C ALA A 217 -18.89 5.11 -8.07
N PHE A 218 -20.02 5.10 -8.79
CA PHE A 218 -21.20 5.87 -8.44
C PHE A 218 -21.78 5.44 -7.09
N ALA A 219 -21.86 4.14 -6.82
CA ALA A 219 -22.30 3.64 -5.52
C ALA A 219 -21.40 4.13 -4.38
N GLY A 220 -20.07 4.16 -4.59
CA GLY A 220 -19.12 4.74 -3.64
C GLY A 220 -19.34 6.23 -3.40
N ALA A 221 -19.42 7.03 -4.47
CA ALA A 221 -19.68 8.46 -4.38
C ALA A 221 -21.04 8.79 -3.74
N PHE A 222 -22.06 7.98 -4.03
CA PHE A 222 -23.39 8.11 -3.43
C PHE A 222 -23.38 7.85 -1.92
N LEU A 223 -22.64 6.84 -1.45
CA LEU A 223 -22.46 6.59 -0.01
C LEU A 223 -21.76 7.76 0.68
N ASN A 224 -20.74 8.36 0.05
CA ASN A 224 -20.09 9.56 0.58
C ASN A 224 -21.06 10.75 0.66
N TRP A 225 -21.87 10.95 -0.37
CA TRP A 225 -22.89 12.00 -0.38
C TRP A 225 -23.92 11.83 0.75
N LEU A 226 -24.23 10.60 1.12
CA LEU A 226 -25.09 10.28 2.28
C LEU A 226 -24.37 10.40 3.64
N GLY A 227 -23.07 10.69 3.66
CA GLY A 227 -22.25 10.75 4.88
C GLY A 227 -21.80 9.40 5.43
N PHE A 228 -21.91 8.32 4.64
CA PHE A 228 -21.45 6.98 5.03
C PHE A 228 -20.06 6.68 4.50
N TYR A 229 -19.05 6.99 5.31
CA TYR A 229 -17.66 6.78 4.94
C TYR A 229 -17.18 5.39 5.33
N LYS A 230 -16.63 4.63 4.37
CA LYS A 230 -16.00 3.32 4.58
C LYS A 230 -16.89 2.27 5.30
N PRO A 231 -18.18 2.05 4.91
CA PRO A 231 -19.11 1.21 5.64
C PRO A 231 -18.82 -0.31 5.57
N PHE A 232 -17.72 -0.70 4.95
CA PHE A 232 -17.27 -2.09 4.84
C PHE A 232 -16.05 -2.38 5.73
N TYR A 233 -15.52 -1.38 6.46
CA TYR A 233 -14.20 -1.50 7.09
C TYR A 233 -14.08 -2.67 8.07
N SER A 234 -15.10 -2.89 8.91
CA SER A 234 -15.15 -4.04 9.82
C SER A 234 -15.63 -5.34 9.17
N TYR A 235 -16.25 -5.25 7.98
CA TYR A 235 -16.84 -6.38 7.26
C TYR A 235 -16.44 -6.34 5.78
N PRO A 236 -15.19 -6.72 5.43
CA PRO A 236 -14.64 -6.51 4.09
C PRO A 236 -15.47 -7.10 2.95
N PHE A 237 -16.11 -8.25 3.17
CA PHE A 237 -16.97 -8.90 2.17
C PHE A 237 -18.15 -8.02 1.72
N MET A 238 -18.54 -7.02 2.52
CA MET A 238 -19.57 -6.07 2.13
C MET A 238 -19.15 -5.23 0.92
N THR A 239 -17.85 -5.09 0.62
CA THR A 239 -17.40 -4.40 -0.61
C THR A 239 -17.95 -5.05 -1.89
N ILE A 240 -18.09 -6.38 -1.92
CA ILE A 240 -18.67 -7.10 -3.06
C ILE A 240 -20.14 -6.74 -3.22
N VAL A 241 -20.89 -6.66 -2.11
CA VAL A 241 -22.31 -6.28 -2.12
C VAL A 241 -22.46 -4.81 -2.50
N LEU A 242 -21.69 -3.92 -1.88
CA LEU A 242 -21.79 -2.48 -2.05
C LEU A 242 -21.37 -2.01 -3.44
N PHE A 243 -20.37 -2.65 -4.04
CA PHE A 243 -19.73 -2.16 -5.28
C PHE A 243 -19.75 -3.18 -6.42
N GLY A 244 -19.57 -4.47 -6.11
CA GLY A 244 -19.59 -5.54 -7.11
C GLY A 244 -20.99 -5.82 -7.67
N VAL A 245 -22.00 -5.96 -6.81
CA VAL A 245 -23.39 -6.26 -7.21
C VAL A 245 -23.99 -5.19 -8.14
N PRO A 246 -23.88 -3.87 -7.85
CA PRO A 246 -24.25 -2.83 -8.81
C PRO A 246 -23.56 -3.02 -10.17
N GLY A 247 -22.26 -3.31 -10.16
CA GLY A 247 -21.49 -3.56 -11.38
C GLY A 247 -22.01 -4.74 -12.19
N ILE A 248 -22.39 -5.84 -11.52
CA ILE A 248 -22.98 -7.03 -12.16
C ILE A 248 -24.32 -6.72 -12.84
N PHE A 249 -25.23 -6.00 -12.16
CA PHE A 249 -26.51 -5.62 -12.76
C PHE A 249 -26.33 -4.66 -13.92
N ALA A 250 -25.46 -3.66 -13.77
CA ALA A 250 -25.17 -2.67 -14.80
C ALA A 250 -24.60 -3.30 -16.08
N GLN A 251 -23.57 -4.14 -15.97
CA GLN A 251 -23.00 -4.82 -17.13
C GLN A 251 -24.00 -5.78 -17.80
N SER A 252 -24.80 -6.49 -17.00
CA SER A 252 -25.81 -7.44 -17.51
C SER A 252 -26.92 -6.71 -18.27
N LEU A 253 -27.34 -5.54 -17.77
CA LEU A 253 -28.31 -4.68 -18.43
C LEU A 253 -27.77 -4.20 -19.78
N VAL A 254 -26.53 -3.73 -19.84
CA VAL A 254 -25.88 -3.29 -21.09
C VAL A 254 -25.83 -4.42 -22.11
N TYR A 255 -25.33 -5.60 -21.73
CA TYR A 255 -25.32 -6.76 -22.62
C TYR A 255 -26.73 -7.17 -23.08
N SER A 256 -27.74 -7.05 -22.23
CA SER A 256 -29.14 -7.32 -22.59
C SER A 256 -29.67 -6.39 -23.68
N PHE A 257 -29.22 -5.14 -23.71
CA PHE A 257 -29.53 -4.21 -24.80
C PHE A 257 -28.78 -4.55 -26.10
N PHE A 258 -27.45 -4.67 -26.04
CA PHE A 258 -26.62 -4.92 -27.22
C PHE A 258 -26.98 -6.24 -27.93
N TRP A 259 -27.17 -7.30 -27.15
CA TRP A 259 -27.37 -8.65 -27.67
C TRP A 259 -28.81 -9.16 -27.56
N LYS A 260 -29.76 -8.26 -27.26
CA LYS A 260 -31.20 -8.58 -27.14
C LYS A 260 -31.46 -9.79 -26.23
N GLY A 261 -30.74 -9.87 -25.11
CA GLY A 261 -30.83 -10.98 -24.17
C GLY A 261 -30.09 -12.27 -24.58
N SER A 262 -29.32 -12.27 -25.67
CA SER A 262 -28.56 -13.45 -26.10
C SER A 262 -27.38 -13.71 -25.17
N GLN A 263 -27.48 -14.79 -24.40
CA GLN A 263 -26.43 -15.26 -23.48
C GLN A 263 -25.17 -15.67 -24.26
N GLU A 264 -25.34 -16.38 -25.37
CA GLU A 264 -24.24 -16.85 -26.24
C GLU A 264 -23.40 -15.70 -26.79
N LYS A 265 -24.03 -14.68 -27.37
CA LYS A 265 -23.29 -13.54 -27.95
C LYS A 265 -22.59 -12.70 -26.88
N SER A 266 -23.22 -12.56 -25.72
CA SER A 266 -22.63 -11.84 -24.58
C SER A 266 -21.42 -12.61 -24.02
N TRP A 267 -21.51 -13.93 -23.94
CA TRP A 267 -20.39 -14.80 -23.53
C TRP A 267 -19.22 -14.72 -24.52
N LEU A 268 -19.53 -14.82 -25.82
CA LEU A 268 -18.52 -14.67 -26.87
C LEU A 268 -17.88 -13.28 -26.83
N ALA A 269 -18.65 -12.23 -26.57
CA ALA A 269 -18.16 -10.85 -26.47
C ALA A 269 -17.14 -10.69 -25.33
N GLY A 270 -17.48 -11.18 -24.14
CA GLY A 270 -16.60 -11.15 -22.97
C GLY A 270 -15.29 -11.91 -23.22
N LYS A 271 -15.37 -13.18 -23.64
CA LYS A 271 -14.18 -14.01 -23.88
C LYS A 271 -13.31 -13.50 -25.04
N PHE A 272 -13.92 -12.99 -26.11
CA PHE A 272 -13.17 -12.38 -27.21
C PHE A 272 -12.38 -11.15 -26.72
N THR A 273 -13.01 -10.30 -25.92
CA THR A 273 -12.35 -9.14 -25.33
C THR A 273 -11.22 -9.55 -24.37
N ILE A 274 -11.40 -10.60 -23.56
CA ILE A 274 -10.33 -11.18 -22.74
C ILE A 274 -9.18 -11.69 -23.61
N GLY A 275 -9.45 -12.29 -24.78
CA GLY A 275 -8.43 -12.68 -25.76
C GLY A 275 -7.60 -11.49 -26.26
N ILE A 276 -8.26 -10.37 -26.57
CA ILE A 276 -7.56 -9.13 -26.96
C ILE A 276 -6.75 -8.55 -25.79
N LEU A 277 -7.31 -8.52 -24.59
CA LEU A 277 -6.57 -8.07 -23.40
C LEU A 277 -5.36 -8.95 -23.12
N LEU A 278 -5.50 -10.27 -23.22
CA LEU A 278 -4.39 -11.21 -23.07
C LEU A 278 -3.28 -10.91 -24.08
N PHE A 279 -3.63 -10.66 -25.34
CA PHE A 279 -2.68 -10.30 -26.39
C PHE A 279 -1.96 -8.98 -26.11
N VAL A 280 -2.71 -7.93 -25.75
CA VAL A 280 -2.16 -6.58 -25.51
C VAL A 280 -1.30 -6.53 -24.26
N PHE A 281 -1.77 -7.12 -23.16
CA PHE A 281 -1.12 -7.01 -21.85
C PHE A 281 -0.02 -8.05 -21.61
N SER A 282 0.19 -9.01 -22.53
CA SER A 282 1.27 -10.01 -22.43
C SER A 282 2.67 -9.41 -22.33
N TYR A 283 2.90 -8.23 -22.91
CA TYR A 283 4.18 -7.51 -22.80
C TYR A 283 4.19 -6.43 -21.70
N LEU A 284 3.03 -6.13 -21.10
CA LEU A 284 2.89 -5.06 -20.11
C LEU A 284 2.96 -5.57 -18.67
N THR A 285 2.41 -6.76 -18.41
CA THR A 285 2.38 -7.31 -17.06
C THR A 285 2.35 -8.83 -17.06
N ARG A 286 3.05 -9.42 -16.09
CA ARG A 286 3.12 -10.86 -15.85
C ARG A 286 1.83 -11.42 -15.22
N SER A 287 1.05 -10.59 -14.52
CA SER A 287 -0.23 -10.98 -13.90
C SER A 287 -1.33 -11.30 -14.91
N VAL A 288 -1.08 -11.09 -16.21
CA VAL A 288 -2.02 -11.43 -17.29
C VAL A 288 -2.30 -12.94 -17.39
N TYR A 289 -1.54 -13.79 -16.70
CA TYR A 289 -1.80 -15.24 -16.60
C TYR A 289 -3.24 -15.56 -16.15
N ILE A 290 -3.86 -14.68 -15.36
CA ILE A 290 -5.25 -14.83 -14.89
C ILE A 290 -6.21 -14.87 -16.09
N LEU A 291 -5.97 -14.04 -17.11
CA LEU A 291 -6.76 -14.02 -18.34
C LEU A 291 -6.52 -15.28 -19.18
N SER A 292 -5.29 -15.79 -19.18
CA SER A 292 -4.92 -17.05 -19.85
C SER A 292 -5.69 -18.23 -19.26
N LEU A 293 -5.74 -18.35 -17.93
CA LEU A 293 -6.52 -19.37 -17.23
C LEU A 293 -7.99 -19.35 -17.65
N ILE A 294 -8.61 -18.15 -17.66
CA ILE A 294 -9.99 -17.96 -18.09
C ILE A 294 -10.24 -18.51 -19.51
N LEU A 295 -9.33 -18.22 -20.45
CA LEU A 295 -9.48 -18.63 -21.84
C LEU A 295 -9.19 -20.12 -22.05
N VAL A 296 -8.23 -20.70 -21.33
CA VAL A 296 -7.94 -22.14 -21.39
C VAL A 296 -9.20 -22.94 -21.05
N PHE A 297 -9.88 -22.61 -19.95
CA PHE A 297 -11.13 -23.28 -19.59
C PHE A 297 -12.28 -23.01 -20.58
N ALA A 298 -12.32 -21.82 -21.19
CA ALA A 298 -13.27 -21.53 -22.26
C ALA A 298 -13.02 -22.37 -23.53
N ILE A 299 -11.75 -22.56 -23.92
CA ILE A 299 -11.34 -23.40 -25.05
C ILE A 299 -11.70 -24.87 -24.77
N LEU A 300 -11.36 -25.37 -23.58
CA LEU A 300 -11.64 -26.76 -23.18
C LEU A 300 -13.13 -27.08 -23.23
N ALA A 301 -13.99 -26.13 -22.84
CA ALA A 301 -15.43 -26.31 -22.89
C ALA A 301 -16.04 -26.14 -24.29
N TRP A 302 -15.37 -25.42 -25.18
CA TRP A 302 -15.88 -25.15 -26.53
C TRP A 302 -16.05 -26.44 -27.36
N PHE A 303 -15.10 -27.37 -27.29
CA PHE A 303 -15.14 -28.63 -28.04
C PHE A 303 -16.31 -29.55 -27.67
N PRO A 304 -16.51 -29.94 -26.39
CA PRO A 304 -17.64 -30.76 -25.99
C PRO A 304 -18.98 -30.05 -26.23
N ARG A 305 -19.07 -28.72 -26.03
CA ARG A 305 -20.26 -27.92 -26.39
C ARG A 305 -20.65 -28.14 -27.86
N ARG A 306 -19.68 -28.07 -28.78
CA ARG A 306 -19.94 -28.23 -30.22
C ARG A 306 -20.35 -29.66 -30.60
N LEU A 307 -19.76 -30.66 -29.95
CA LEU A 307 -20.13 -32.07 -30.15
C LEU A 307 -21.57 -32.36 -29.67
N ILE A 308 -21.97 -31.79 -28.53
CA ILE A 308 -23.32 -31.90 -27.97
C ILE A 308 -24.34 -31.21 -28.87
N LEU A 309 -24.08 -29.97 -29.28
CA LEU A 309 -24.98 -29.20 -30.16
C LEU A 309 -25.19 -29.88 -31.52
N LYS A 310 -24.17 -30.55 -32.07
CA LYS A 310 -24.30 -31.35 -33.31
C LYS A 310 -25.18 -32.60 -33.15
N LYS A 311 -25.22 -33.21 -31.96
CA LYS A 311 -25.98 -34.43 -31.67
C LYS A 311 -27.41 -34.16 -31.20
N SER A 312 -27.67 -32.98 -30.62
CA SER A 312 -28.99 -32.63 -30.10
C SER A 312 -29.99 -32.31 -31.21
N LYS A 313 -31.07 -33.10 -31.29
CA LYS A 313 -32.27 -32.76 -32.09
C LYS A 313 -33.14 -31.68 -31.43
N ARG A 314 -32.90 -31.35 -30.15
CA ARG A 314 -33.57 -30.26 -29.43
C ARG A 314 -32.84 -28.95 -29.70
N LYS A 315 -33.61 -27.88 -29.94
CA LYS A 315 -33.07 -26.51 -30.14
C LYS A 315 -32.16 -26.04 -28.99
N PHE A 316 -32.30 -26.60 -27.78
CA PHE A 316 -31.43 -26.33 -26.62
C PHE A 316 -31.44 -27.53 -25.64
N PRO A 317 -30.39 -28.37 -25.55
CA PRO A 317 -30.24 -29.34 -24.48
C PRO A 317 -29.70 -28.61 -23.25
N VAL A 318 -30.59 -27.95 -22.51
CA VAL A 318 -30.24 -27.04 -21.40
C VAL A 318 -29.32 -27.71 -20.37
N ALA A 319 -29.54 -28.98 -20.03
CA ALA A 319 -28.74 -29.70 -19.03
C ALA A 319 -27.31 -30.02 -19.50
N GLU A 320 -27.12 -30.35 -20.79
CA GLU A 320 -25.83 -30.79 -21.35
C GLU A 320 -24.95 -29.60 -21.74
N VAL A 321 -25.56 -28.50 -22.18
CA VAL A 321 -24.86 -27.22 -22.41
C VAL A 321 -24.53 -26.55 -21.08
N ALA A 322 -25.41 -26.64 -20.09
CA ALA A 322 -25.14 -26.15 -18.73
C ALA A 322 -23.94 -26.87 -18.09
N SER A 323 -23.78 -28.18 -18.24
CA SER A 323 -22.64 -28.89 -17.64
C SER A 323 -21.28 -28.49 -18.27
N THR A 324 -21.21 -28.30 -19.59
CA THR A 324 -19.99 -27.81 -20.26
C THR A 324 -19.64 -26.36 -19.90
N LEU A 325 -20.64 -25.50 -19.69
CA LEU A 325 -20.44 -24.10 -19.30
C LEU A 325 -20.14 -23.96 -17.80
N ILE A 326 -20.69 -24.83 -16.95
CA ILE A 326 -20.32 -24.87 -15.53
C ILE A 326 -18.84 -25.24 -15.40
N ILE A 327 -18.32 -26.21 -16.15
CA ILE A 327 -16.89 -26.53 -16.11
C ILE A 327 -16.04 -25.36 -16.66
N SER A 328 -16.52 -24.65 -17.70
CA SER A 328 -15.79 -23.52 -18.31
C SER A 328 -15.70 -22.29 -17.42
N GLU A 329 -16.69 -22.08 -16.54
CA GLU A 329 -16.78 -20.89 -15.71
C GLU A 329 -16.50 -21.16 -14.24
N LEU A 330 -16.76 -22.36 -13.70
CA LEU A 330 -16.66 -22.63 -12.26
C LEU A 330 -15.22 -22.54 -11.76
N ILE A 331 -14.27 -23.20 -12.43
CA ILE A 331 -12.86 -23.17 -11.98
C ILE A 331 -12.28 -21.75 -12.09
N PRO A 332 -12.42 -21.04 -13.23
CA PRO A 332 -12.01 -19.64 -13.30
C PRO A 332 -12.72 -18.76 -12.27
N PHE A 333 -14.04 -18.91 -12.07
CA PHE A 333 -14.80 -18.15 -11.08
C PHE A 333 -14.29 -18.37 -9.66
N LEU A 334 -14.06 -19.63 -9.26
CA LEU A 334 -13.50 -19.95 -7.95
C LEU A 334 -12.10 -19.36 -7.78
N PHE A 335 -11.27 -19.47 -8.82
CA PHE A 335 -9.91 -18.92 -8.79
C PHE A 335 -9.90 -17.40 -8.70
N THR A 336 -10.64 -16.69 -9.55
CA THR A 336 -10.73 -15.23 -9.49
C THR A 336 -11.44 -14.75 -8.24
N SER A 337 -12.39 -15.51 -7.70
CA SER A 337 -13.02 -15.21 -6.39
C SER A 337 -12.01 -15.34 -5.27
N TYR A 338 -11.17 -16.39 -5.27
CA TYR A 338 -10.06 -16.53 -4.34
C TYR A 338 -9.13 -15.30 -4.38
N LEU A 339 -8.70 -14.89 -5.58
CA LEU A 339 -7.87 -13.68 -5.74
C LEU A 339 -8.60 -12.39 -5.30
N THR A 340 -9.90 -12.29 -5.58
CA THR A 340 -10.72 -11.13 -5.19
C THR A 340 -10.78 -11.01 -3.67
N ILE A 341 -10.99 -12.12 -2.96
CA ILE A 341 -11.01 -12.14 -1.50
C ILE A 341 -9.65 -11.74 -0.94
N THR A 342 -8.56 -12.25 -1.50
CA THR A 342 -7.21 -11.85 -1.10
C THR A 342 -7.00 -10.35 -1.27
N LEU A 343 -7.42 -9.75 -2.39
CA LEU A 343 -7.32 -8.30 -2.61
C LEU A 343 -8.19 -7.50 -1.63
N ILE A 344 -9.37 -7.99 -1.26
CA ILE A 344 -10.22 -7.38 -0.24
C ILE A 344 -9.51 -7.38 1.12
N ASP A 345 -8.90 -8.50 1.51
CA ASP A 345 -8.11 -8.62 2.74
C ASP A 345 -6.91 -7.64 2.76
N VAL A 346 -6.31 -7.33 1.59
CA VAL A 346 -5.24 -6.31 1.46
C VAL A 346 -5.80 -4.91 1.63
N PHE A 347 -6.72 -4.54 0.74
CA PHE A 347 -7.01 -3.13 0.51
C PHE A 347 -7.96 -2.57 1.56
N VAL A 348 -8.88 -3.36 2.12
CA VAL A 348 -9.82 -2.84 3.13
C VAL A 348 -9.09 -2.33 4.38
N PRO A 349 -8.15 -3.08 5.01
CA PRO A 349 -7.37 -2.55 6.13
C PRO A 349 -6.43 -1.40 5.74
N ILE A 350 -5.86 -1.40 4.53
CA ILE A 350 -5.02 -0.29 4.04
C ILE A 350 -5.82 1.01 3.94
N MET A 351 -7.11 0.96 3.58
CA MET A 351 -7.99 2.13 3.60
C MET A 351 -8.22 2.70 5.01
N GLY A 352 -7.81 2.01 6.08
CA GLY A 352 -7.77 2.56 7.44
C GLY A 352 -6.52 3.39 7.76
N ARG A 353 -5.56 3.47 6.82
CA ARG A 353 -4.24 4.09 7.02
C ARG A 353 -3.69 4.76 5.77
N SER A 354 -4.55 5.08 4.79
CA SER A 354 -4.16 5.66 3.49
C SER A 354 -4.04 7.19 3.50
N GLY A 355 -4.23 7.86 4.64
CA GLY A 355 -4.30 9.32 4.74
C GLY A 355 -5.64 9.90 4.28
N THR A 356 -5.80 11.21 4.42
CA THR A 356 -7.08 11.93 4.19
C THR A 356 -7.38 12.23 2.73
N GLU A 357 -6.41 12.10 1.83
CA GLU A 357 -6.56 12.46 0.42
C GLU A 357 -7.16 11.33 -0.44
N THR A 358 -7.20 10.10 0.09
CA THR A 358 -7.77 8.95 -0.63
C THR A 358 -9.19 8.69 -0.18
N ASP A 359 -10.14 8.69 -1.11
CA ASP A 359 -11.54 8.32 -0.86
C ASP A 359 -11.73 6.79 -0.88
N PRO A 360 -11.98 6.13 0.26
CA PRO A 360 -12.04 4.68 0.33
C PRO A 360 -13.21 4.07 -0.46
N ASN A 361 -14.35 4.74 -0.46
CA ASN A 361 -15.57 4.24 -1.07
C ASN A 361 -15.46 4.25 -2.59
N VAL A 362 -14.93 5.33 -3.16
CA VAL A 362 -14.71 5.44 -4.61
C VAL A 362 -13.57 4.53 -5.04
N PHE A 363 -12.45 4.51 -4.31
CA PHE A 363 -11.30 3.65 -4.62
C PHE A 363 -11.69 2.17 -4.65
N LEU A 364 -12.30 1.65 -3.58
CA LEU A 364 -12.78 0.26 -3.55
C LEU A 364 -13.97 0.04 -4.47
N GLY A 365 -14.80 1.07 -4.68
CA GLY A 365 -15.88 1.08 -5.67
C GLY A 365 -15.40 0.73 -7.07
N VAL A 366 -14.35 1.42 -7.53
CA VAL A 366 -13.72 1.17 -8.83
C VAL A 366 -13.01 -0.18 -8.84
N LEU A 367 -12.17 -0.46 -7.84
CA LEU A 367 -11.35 -1.67 -7.80
C LEU A 367 -12.21 -2.95 -7.80
N ILE A 368 -13.18 -3.03 -6.89
CA ILE A 368 -14.02 -4.21 -6.72
C ILE A 368 -14.98 -4.37 -7.89
N ALA A 369 -15.57 -3.29 -8.41
CA ALA A 369 -16.41 -3.38 -9.60
C ALA A 369 -15.61 -3.80 -10.83
N ALA A 370 -14.39 -3.30 -11.02
CA ALA A 370 -13.52 -3.71 -12.13
C ALA A 370 -13.18 -5.20 -12.05
N ILE A 371 -12.72 -5.69 -10.89
CA ILE A 371 -12.40 -7.12 -10.69
C ILE A 371 -13.65 -7.98 -10.88
N THR A 372 -14.77 -7.58 -10.27
CA THR A 372 -16.02 -8.33 -10.35
C THR A 372 -16.54 -8.39 -11.79
N SER A 373 -16.55 -7.27 -12.51
CA SER A 373 -17.02 -7.22 -13.89
C SER A 373 -16.10 -7.91 -14.90
N VAL A 374 -14.79 -7.69 -14.79
CA VAL A 374 -13.79 -8.12 -15.79
C VAL A 374 -13.25 -9.53 -15.51
N LEU A 375 -13.04 -9.88 -14.25
CA LEU A 375 -12.38 -11.14 -13.86
C LEU A 375 -13.36 -12.17 -13.32
N THR A 376 -14.26 -11.80 -12.41
CA THR A 376 -15.08 -12.79 -11.70
C THR A 376 -16.39 -13.13 -12.43
N PHE A 377 -17.10 -12.14 -12.98
CA PHE A 377 -18.42 -12.34 -13.62
C PHE A 377 -18.42 -12.22 -15.14
N HIS A 378 -17.26 -12.19 -15.79
CA HIS A 378 -17.13 -12.02 -17.25
C HIS A 378 -17.85 -13.09 -18.09
N GLY A 379 -18.05 -14.31 -17.56
CA GLY A 379 -18.81 -15.39 -18.20
C GLY A 379 -20.16 -15.66 -17.53
N ILE A 380 -20.19 -15.78 -16.20
CA ILE A 380 -21.43 -16.04 -15.43
C ILE A 380 -22.45 -14.91 -15.58
N GLY A 381 -22.00 -13.67 -15.73
CA GLY A 381 -22.87 -12.51 -15.96
C GLY A 381 -23.84 -12.70 -17.12
N THR A 382 -23.45 -13.49 -18.12
CA THR A 382 -24.24 -13.76 -19.32
C THR A 382 -25.53 -14.52 -19.04
N TYR A 383 -25.63 -15.27 -17.94
CA TYR A 383 -26.88 -15.93 -17.54
C TYR A 383 -27.97 -14.93 -17.17
N PHE A 384 -27.59 -13.82 -16.53
CA PHE A 384 -28.53 -12.76 -16.13
C PHE A 384 -28.99 -11.91 -17.31
N VAL A 385 -28.25 -11.90 -18.42
CA VAL A 385 -28.57 -11.10 -19.62
C VAL A 385 -29.93 -11.46 -20.22
N GLY A 386 -30.36 -12.72 -20.08
CA GLY A 386 -31.66 -13.22 -20.54
C GLY A 386 -32.86 -12.80 -19.66
N LEU A 387 -32.62 -12.22 -18.48
CA LEU A 387 -33.69 -11.71 -17.61
C LEU A 387 -34.39 -10.52 -18.27
N LYS A 388 -35.64 -10.26 -17.87
CA LYS A 388 -36.35 -9.05 -18.32
C LYS A 388 -35.57 -7.82 -17.86
N LYS A 389 -35.36 -6.87 -18.77
CA LYS A 389 -34.62 -5.62 -18.51
C LYS A 389 -35.12 -4.86 -17.29
N ILE A 390 -36.42 -4.90 -17.03
CA ILE A 390 -37.00 -4.29 -15.83
C ILE A 390 -36.44 -4.91 -14.54
N TYR A 391 -36.20 -6.22 -14.49
CA TYR A 391 -35.61 -6.86 -13.31
C TYR A 391 -34.14 -6.50 -13.14
N LEU A 392 -33.40 -6.36 -14.25
CA LEU A 392 -31.99 -5.91 -14.21
C LEU A 392 -31.88 -4.46 -13.76
N LEU A 393 -32.75 -3.58 -14.28
CA LEU A 393 -32.82 -2.17 -13.87
C LEU A 393 -33.27 -2.03 -12.42
N SER A 394 -34.32 -2.74 -12.01
CA SER A 394 -34.77 -2.77 -10.61
C SER A 394 -33.68 -3.30 -9.68
N GLY A 395 -32.97 -4.37 -10.06
CA GLY A 395 -31.85 -4.90 -9.28
C GLY A 395 -30.72 -3.88 -9.11
N LEU A 396 -30.34 -3.18 -10.19
CA LEU A 396 -29.37 -2.09 -10.13
C LEU A 396 -29.82 -0.97 -9.18
N LEU A 397 -31.04 -0.45 -9.37
CA LEU A 397 -31.57 0.63 -8.55
C LEU A 397 -31.73 0.22 -7.08
N LEU A 398 -32.24 -0.99 -6.81
CA LEU A 398 -32.36 -1.51 -5.45
C LEU A 398 -30.99 -1.71 -4.79
N SER A 399 -29.99 -2.19 -5.53
CA SER A 399 -28.64 -2.34 -4.98
C SER A 399 -28.05 -1.00 -4.51
N ILE A 400 -28.16 0.05 -5.33
CA ILE A 400 -27.56 1.36 -5.05
C ILE A 400 -28.38 2.18 -4.06
N PHE A 401 -29.70 2.26 -4.24
CA PHE A 401 -30.55 3.22 -3.53
C PHE A 401 -31.28 2.64 -2.32
N LEU A 402 -31.30 1.31 -2.14
CA LEU A 402 -31.94 0.65 -1.00
C LEU A 402 -30.94 -0.17 -0.18
N ILE A 403 -30.33 -1.18 -0.80
CA ILE A 403 -29.47 -2.14 -0.10
C ILE A 403 -28.23 -1.45 0.46
N ASN A 404 -27.54 -0.64 -0.35
CA ASN A 404 -26.34 0.07 0.10
C ASN A 404 -26.59 0.99 1.32
N PRO A 405 -27.58 1.90 1.31
CA PRO A 405 -27.91 2.69 2.50
C PRO A 405 -28.35 1.85 3.70
N MET A 406 -29.14 0.78 3.49
CA MET A 406 -29.54 -0.13 4.59
C MET A 406 -28.32 -0.78 5.26
N ILE A 407 -27.35 -1.25 4.47
CA ILE A 407 -26.10 -1.80 5.01
C ILE A 407 -25.32 -0.71 5.75
N ALA A 408 -25.16 0.46 5.13
CA ALA A 408 -24.35 1.54 5.68
C ALA A 408 -24.91 2.14 6.97
N THR A 409 -26.23 2.14 7.15
CA THR A 409 -26.92 2.55 8.39
C THR A 409 -26.85 1.51 9.51
N GLY A 410 -26.22 0.36 9.27
CA GLY A 410 -26.03 -0.67 10.27
C GLY A 410 -27.27 -1.54 10.50
N PHE A 411 -28.20 -1.61 9.55
CA PHE A 411 -29.34 -2.55 9.60
C PHE A 411 -28.88 -4.01 9.76
N ILE A 412 -27.64 -4.32 9.38
CA ILE A 412 -27.01 -5.65 9.49
C ILE A 412 -25.90 -5.69 10.57
N GLY A 413 -25.68 -4.59 11.31
CA GLY A 413 -24.70 -4.50 12.41
C GLY A 413 -23.96 -3.17 12.50
N ASN A 414 -23.24 -2.93 13.60
CA ASN A 414 -22.49 -1.69 13.80
C ASN A 414 -21.32 -1.57 12.81
N ILE A 415 -21.36 -0.50 12.03
CA ILE A 415 -20.41 -0.14 10.97
C ILE A 415 -20.01 1.33 11.21
N PRO A 416 -18.74 1.74 11.00
CA PRO A 416 -17.65 1.01 10.35
C PRO A 416 -16.56 0.49 11.28
N TYR A 417 -16.50 0.91 12.55
CA TYR A 417 -15.40 0.59 13.48
C TYR A 417 -15.84 -0.32 14.62
N GLN A 418 -14.93 -1.19 15.05
CA GLN A 418 -15.07 -2.01 16.26
C GLN A 418 -13.75 -2.04 17.02
N GLU A 419 -13.75 -2.68 18.19
CA GLU A 419 -12.56 -2.77 19.04
C GLU A 419 -11.33 -3.34 18.29
N LYS A 420 -11.52 -4.46 17.57
CA LYS A 420 -10.45 -5.15 16.80
C LYS A 420 -10.28 -4.66 15.36
N THR A 421 -11.20 -3.83 14.88
CA THR A 421 -11.14 -3.15 13.58
C THR A 421 -11.19 -1.63 13.81
N PRO A 422 -10.20 -1.08 14.54
CA PRO A 422 -10.32 0.25 15.10
C PRO A 422 -10.08 1.33 14.06
N MET A 423 -10.68 2.49 14.31
CA MET A 423 -10.22 3.75 13.72
C MET A 423 -8.83 4.07 14.28
N ARG A 424 -7.88 4.38 13.40
CA ARG A 424 -6.49 4.65 13.79
C ARG A 424 -6.29 6.14 13.98
N ILE A 425 -5.85 6.53 15.17
CA ILE A 425 -5.62 7.93 15.52
C ILE A 425 -4.21 8.05 16.07
N GLN A 426 -3.47 9.05 15.61
CA GLN A 426 -2.15 9.34 16.10
C GLN A 426 -2.13 10.77 16.64
N ILE A 427 -1.67 10.96 17.87
CA ILE A 427 -1.79 12.23 18.59
C ILE A 427 -0.49 12.55 19.31
N LEU A 428 0.01 13.76 19.10
CA LEU A 428 1.18 14.28 19.79
C LEU A 428 0.74 15.31 20.82
N ASP A 429 1.19 15.16 22.06
CA ASP A 429 1.16 16.25 23.04
C ASP A 429 2.33 17.20 22.73
N THR A 430 2.02 18.34 22.14
CA THR A 430 3.00 19.22 21.52
C THR A 430 3.18 20.52 22.30
N ASP A 431 4.44 20.92 22.44
CA ASP A 431 4.88 22.26 22.84
C ASP A 431 5.75 22.86 21.72
N ARG A 432 5.42 24.07 21.26
CA ARG A 432 6.13 24.74 20.16
C ARG A 432 6.74 26.05 20.65
N THR A 433 7.98 26.30 20.23
CA THR A 433 8.70 27.54 20.52
C THR A 433 9.33 28.10 19.25
N TRP A 434 9.17 29.40 19.03
CA TRP A 434 9.81 30.10 17.91
C TRP A 434 10.85 31.07 18.44
N TYR A 435 12.04 31.04 17.86
CA TYR A 435 13.16 31.90 18.21
C TYR A 435 13.43 32.92 17.10
N ASN A 436 13.76 34.14 17.51
CA ASN A 436 14.26 35.18 16.62
C ASN A 436 15.72 34.91 16.21
N SER A 437 16.24 35.74 15.31
CA SER A 437 17.64 35.67 14.84
C SER A 437 18.68 35.88 15.95
N ASP A 438 18.33 36.61 17.02
CA ASP A 438 19.15 36.79 18.22
C ASP A 438 19.04 35.62 19.22
N MET A 439 18.36 34.53 18.83
CA MET A 439 18.08 33.35 19.66
C MET A 439 17.21 33.63 20.89
N THR A 440 16.52 34.77 20.94
CA THR A 440 15.50 35.04 21.96
C THR A 440 14.18 34.37 21.62
N GLU A 441 13.43 33.96 22.64
CA GLU A 441 12.10 33.39 22.47
C GLU A 441 11.12 34.47 22.01
N ASN A 442 10.49 34.23 20.86
CA ASN A 442 9.50 35.14 20.27
C ASN A 442 8.08 34.81 20.75
N ARG A 443 7.68 33.55 20.54
CA ARG A 443 6.36 33.05 20.93
C ARG A 443 6.42 31.56 21.27
N THR A 444 5.43 31.12 22.04
CA THR A 444 5.21 29.71 22.37
C THR A 444 3.72 29.38 22.31
N ASP A 445 3.41 28.14 21.96
CA ASP A 445 2.09 27.58 22.19
C ASP A 445 2.17 26.08 22.52
N ALA A 446 1.06 25.52 22.98
CA ALA A 446 0.94 24.11 23.29
C ALA A 446 -0.42 23.58 22.87
N GLY A 447 -0.50 22.30 22.54
CA GLY A 447 -1.71 21.70 22.02
C GLY A 447 -1.57 20.22 21.71
N TYR A 448 -2.70 19.59 21.38
CA TYR A 448 -2.70 18.25 20.80
C TYR A 448 -2.69 18.36 19.29
N TRP A 449 -1.63 17.85 18.67
CA TRP A 449 -1.51 17.77 17.22
C TRP A 449 -1.92 16.37 16.75
N PHE A 450 -2.88 16.30 15.85
CA PHE A 450 -3.39 15.04 15.32
C PHE A 450 -2.79 14.75 13.96
N TRP A 451 -2.32 13.51 13.80
CA TRP A 451 -1.92 12.95 12.53
C TRP A 451 -3.07 12.06 12.00
N PRO A 452 -3.85 12.56 11.02
CA PRO A 452 -5.00 11.84 10.48
C PRO A 452 -4.58 10.77 9.46
N MET A 453 -4.18 9.60 9.97
CA MET A 453 -3.88 8.43 9.12
C MET A 453 -5.14 7.78 8.54
N ASP A 454 -6.27 7.85 9.25
CA ASP A 454 -7.55 7.35 8.78
C ASP A 454 -8.25 8.40 7.89
N PRO A 455 -8.72 8.03 6.68
CA PRO A 455 -9.44 8.94 5.80
C PRO A 455 -10.66 9.63 6.43
N ASN A 456 -11.32 8.97 7.39
CA ASN A 456 -12.56 9.47 8.00
C ASN A 456 -12.30 10.34 9.24
N THR A 457 -11.06 10.79 9.46
CA THR A 457 -10.69 11.48 10.70
C THR A 457 -11.58 12.69 10.96
N ARG A 458 -11.79 13.53 9.95
CA ARG A 458 -12.56 14.77 10.06
C ARG A 458 -14.03 14.53 10.40
N GLU A 459 -14.61 13.52 9.76
CA GLU A 459 -16.03 13.19 9.82
C GLU A 459 -16.41 12.57 11.18
N TYR A 460 -15.46 11.90 11.84
CA TYR A 460 -15.68 11.23 13.12
C TYR A 460 -15.28 12.08 14.33
N PHE A 461 -14.63 13.23 14.16
CA PHE A 461 -14.32 14.14 15.27
C PHE A 461 -15.56 14.56 16.08
N PRO A 462 -16.70 14.92 15.48
CA PRO A 462 -17.93 15.22 16.23
C PRO A 462 -18.42 14.05 17.09
N GLU A 463 -18.24 12.81 16.61
CA GLU A 463 -18.61 11.62 17.38
C GLU A 463 -17.66 11.40 18.56
N ILE A 464 -16.35 11.52 18.34
CA ILE A 464 -15.33 11.42 19.40
C ILE A 464 -15.52 12.56 20.43
N ALA A 465 -15.94 13.74 19.98
CA ALA A 465 -16.18 14.90 20.85
C ALA A 465 -17.33 14.68 21.85
N LYS A 466 -18.23 13.71 21.63
CA LYS A 466 -19.26 13.33 22.61
C LYS A 466 -18.64 12.77 23.89
N THR A 467 -17.54 12.02 23.77
CA THR A 467 -16.76 11.48 24.90
C THR A 467 -15.65 12.41 25.35
N LEU A 468 -15.11 13.21 24.43
CA LEU A 468 -13.99 14.13 24.66
C LEU A 468 -14.35 15.55 24.21
N PRO A 469 -15.10 16.33 25.01
CA PRO A 469 -15.53 17.67 24.60
C PRO A 469 -14.38 18.61 24.24
N GLN A 470 -13.16 18.35 24.75
CA GLN A 470 -11.97 19.17 24.47
C GLN A 470 -11.58 19.22 22.99
N ILE A 471 -11.90 18.18 22.21
CA ILE A 471 -11.54 18.14 20.79
C ILE A 471 -12.59 18.80 19.88
N ARG A 472 -13.70 19.28 20.44
CA ARG A 472 -14.81 19.85 19.68
C ARG A 472 -14.40 21.08 18.87
N ASP A 473 -13.62 21.95 19.50
CA ASP A 473 -13.21 23.25 18.95
C ASP A 473 -11.77 23.18 18.38
N TYR A 474 -11.47 22.09 17.65
CA TYR A 474 -10.19 21.95 16.98
C TYR A 474 -10.04 22.94 15.82
N ILE A 475 -8.79 23.29 15.52
CA ILE A 475 -8.41 24.14 14.39
C ILE A 475 -7.77 23.23 13.33
N GLU A 476 -8.15 23.36 12.06
CA GLU A 476 -7.44 22.71 10.96
C GLU A 476 -6.18 23.52 10.62
N LEU A 477 -5.01 22.91 10.78
CA LEU A 477 -3.77 23.47 10.23
C LEU A 477 -3.60 22.97 8.81
N GLU A 478 -3.38 23.89 7.87
CA GLU A 478 -3.04 23.53 6.49
C GLU A 478 -1.56 23.17 6.36
N ALA A 479 -1.27 22.14 5.59
CA ALA A 479 0.08 21.70 5.22
C ALA A 479 0.47 22.19 3.82
N ASN A 480 -0.10 23.31 3.36
CA ASN A 480 0.29 23.93 2.10
C ASN A 480 1.55 24.79 2.30
N GLU A 481 2.69 24.24 1.88
CA GLU A 481 4.02 24.81 2.09
C GLU A 481 4.27 26.11 1.30
N ASP A 482 3.47 26.36 0.26
CA ASP A 482 3.53 27.60 -0.53
C ASP A 482 2.86 28.79 0.16
N SER A 483 1.99 28.55 1.15
CA SER A 483 1.21 29.61 1.81
C SER A 483 1.46 29.72 3.31
N CYS A 484 2.14 28.76 3.93
CA CYS A 484 2.39 28.80 5.37
C CYS A 484 3.61 29.67 5.70
N MET A 485 3.50 30.46 6.78
CA MET A 485 4.54 31.40 7.21
C MET A 485 5.68 30.75 7.99
N ASP A 486 5.43 29.57 8.55
CA ASP A 486 6.38 28.84 9.37
C ASP A 486 6.93 27.63 8.59
N LEU A 487 8.20 27.29 8.83
CA LEU A 487 8.87 26.20 8.12
C LEU A 487 8.10 24.89 8.26
N TYR A 488 7.91 24.19 7.14
CA TYR A 488 7.16 22.94 7.05
C TYR A 488 5.74 23.01 7.64
N CYS A 489 5.15 24.21 7.66
CA CYS A 489 3.83 24.51 8.21
C CYS A 489 3.64 24.03 9.66
N ASN A 490 4.72 24.01 10.45
CA ASN A 490 4.77 23.46 11.82
C ASN A 490 4.36 21.99 11.92
N GLN A 491 4.46 21.23 10.82
CA GLN A 491 4.11 19.81 10.81
C GLN A 491 5.20 19.01 11.54
N GLN A 492 4.78 18.10 12.41
CA GLN A 492 5.67 17.34 13.30
C GLN A 492 5.82 15.88 12.85
N PHE A 493 5.76 15.64 11.54
CA PHE A 493 5.93 14.28 11.04
C PHE A 493 7.34 13.79 11.32
N PHE A 494 7.47 12.58 11.86
CA PHE A 494 8.76 11.90 11.98
C PHE A 494 9.23 11.27 10.65
N ARG A 495 8.40 11.37 9.59
CA ARG A 495 8.67 10.93 8.22
C ARG A 495 8.12 11.97 7.22
N PRO A 496 8.70 12.13 6.01
CA PRO A 496 8.25 13.12 5.04
C PRO A 496 6.95 12.67 4.32
N VAL A 497 5.80 12.77 4.98
CA VAL A 497 4.47 12.32 4.48
C VAL A 497 3.55 13.44 4.01
N GLY A 498 4.06 14.68 3.89
CA GLY A 498 3.26 15.88 3.59
C GLY A 498 2.36 15.78 2.34
N LYS A 499 2.73 14.96 1.34
CA LYS A 499 1.89 14.74 0.14
C LYS A 499 0.60 13.95 0.40
N SER A 500 0.55 13.12 1.44
CA SER A 500 -0.61 12.27 1.75
C SER A 500 -1.59 12.90 2.74
N ILE A 501 -1.21 14.02 3.36
CA ILE A 501 -1.97 14.69 4.42
C ILE A 501 -1.82 16.21 4.23
N LYS A 502 -2.89 16.86 3.77
CA LYS A 502 -2.89 18.31 3.57
C LYS A 502 -3.39 19.12 4.75
N LYS A 503 -4.07 18.47 5.70
CA LYS A 503 -4.68 19.13 6.85
C LYS A 503 -4.49 18.30 8.10
N THR A 504 -4.10 18.95 9.19
CA THR A 504 -3.90 18.30 10.49
C THR A 504 -4.69 19.02 11.57
N PRO A 505 -5.56 18.32 12.31
CA PRO A 505 -6.27 18.93 13.44
C PRO A 505 -5.31 19.34 14.57
N TRP A 506 -5.56 20.50 15.16
CA TRP A 506 -4.85 21.06 16.30
C TRP A 506 -5.84 21.47 17.39
N VAL A 507 -5.63 20.98 18.61
CA VAL A 507 -6.45 21.35 19.77
C VAL A 507 -5.58 22.15 20.73
N PRO A 508 -5.76 23.47 20.84
CA PRO A 508 -4.96 24.30 21.73
C PRO A 508 -5.10 23.90 23.20
N LYS A 509 -4.02 24.07 23.97
CA LYS A 509 -3.99 23.88 25.42
C LYS A 509 -3.45 25.11 26.12
N SER A 510 -3.92 25.34 27.34
CA SER A 510 -3.46 26.43 28.20
C SER A 510 -2.19 26.11 28.99
N TYR A 511 -1.73 24.85 28.97
CA TYR A 511 -0.52 24.40 29.66
C TYR A 511 0.42 23.69 28.68
N GLY A 512 1.71 23.96 28.83
CA GLY A 512 2.79 23.36 28.04
C GLY A 512 3.36 22.08 28.66
N LEU A 513 4.35 21.52 27.98
CA LEU A 513 5.12 20.38 28.49
C LEU A 513 6.06 20.83 29.62
N PRO A 514 6.45 19.91 30.53
CA PRO A 514 7.40 20.24 31.59
C PRO A 514 8.73 20.71 31.04
N TYR A 515 9.38 21.61 31.76
CA TYR A 515 10.69 22.11 31.41
C TYR A 515 11.73 20.98 31.24
N SER A 516 11.63 19.89 32.01
CA SER A 516 12.51 18.73 31.88
C SER A 516 12.49 18.07 30.50
N LEU A 517 11.39 18.15 29.74
CA LEU A 517 11.33 17.68 28.35
C LEU A 517 11.78 18.79 27.39
N LYS A 518 11.32 20.03 27.62
CA LYS A 518 11.64 21.17 26.75
C LYS A 518 13.13 21.50 26.72
N ASP A 519 13.82 21.29 27.83
CA ASP A 519 15.25 21.55 27.97
C ASP A 519 16.13 20.53 27.26
N GLN A 520 15.58 19.34 26.97
CA GLN A 520 16.30 18.29 26.23
C GLN A 520 16.38 18.54 24.73
N VAL A 521 15.49 19.37 24.18
CA VAL A 521 15.45 19.69 22.74
C VAL A 521 16.05 21.07 22.53
N LYS A 522 17.28 21.14 22.01
CA LYS A 522 17.99 22.42 21.79
C LYS A 522 18.85 22.36 20.55
N MET A 523 18.86 23.47 19.82
CA MET A 523 19.87 23.77 18.81
C MET A 523 20.83 24.84 19.32
N LYS A 524 22.11 24.72 18.98
CA LYS A 524 23.13 25.76 19.19
C LYS A 524 23.89 26.00 17.89
N ILE A 525 24.20 27.26 17.60
CA ILE A 525 25.14 27.63 16.54
C ILE A 525 26.54 27.46 17.11
N GLN A 526 27.29 26.48 16.61
CA GLN A 526 28.66 26.22 17.04
C GLN A 526 29.67 27.02 16.23
N LYS A 527 29.40 27.20 14.93
CA LYS A 527 30.30 27.87 14.00
C LYS A 527 29.49 28.59 12.92
N ASN A 528 29.86 29.82 12.60
CA ASN A 528 29.29 30.59 11.49
C ASN A 528 30.40 31.48 10.93
N GLU A 529 31.03 31.08 9.82
CA GLU A 529 32.18 31.80 9.24
C GLU A 529 32.13 31.82 7.71
N ALA A 530 32.59 32.92 7.10
CA ALA A 530 32.86 32.97 5.67
C ALA A 530 34.16 32.18 5.37
N ILE A 531 34.13 31.28 4.39
CA ILE A 531 35.26 30.40 4.04
C ILE A 531 35.80 30.67 2.63
N GLY A 532 35.20 31.60 1.89
CA GLY A 532 35.59 31.96 0.53
C GLY A 532 34.61 32.97 -0.06
N LEU A 533 34.85 33.38 -1.30
CA LEU A 533 33.95 34.28 -2.01
C LEU A 533 32.60 33.59 -2.22
N GLY A 534 31.52 34.15 -1.65
CA GLY A 534 30.17 33.58 -1.73
C GLY A 534 29.99 32.24 -0.99
N LEU A 535 30.94 31.81 -0.13
CA LEU A 535 30.86 30.54 0.60
C LEU A 535 30.90 30.75 2.11
N ARG A 536 29.98 30.09 2.81
CA ARG A 536 29.85 30.15 4.28
C ARG A 536 29.75 28.76 4.89
N ASN A 537 30.47 28.54 5.99
CA ASN A 537 30.41 27.32 6.78
C ASN A 537 29.57 27.57 8.05
N LEU A 538 28.43 26.89 8.14
CA LEU A 538 27.55 26.92 9.30
C LEU A 538 27.59 25.55 9.99
N THR A 539 27.99 25.50 11.26
CA THR A 539 27.92 24.27 12.06
C THR A 539 26.89 24.43 13.17
N LEU A 540 25.90 23.55 13.15
CA LEU A 540 24.79 23.50 14.10
C LEU A 540 24.92 22.25 14.96
N THR A 541 24.68 22.40 16.26
CA THR A 541 24.66 21.28 17.21
C THR A 541 23.25 21.09 17.75
N PHE A 542 22.77 19.85 17.72
CA PHE A 542 21.42 19.44 18.08
C PHE A 542 21.48 18.46 19.26
N GLN A 543 20.83 18.83 20.35
CA GLN A 543 20.62 18.00 21.53
C GLN A 543 19.14 17.64 21.58
N GLY A 544 18.80 16.35 21.63
CA GLY A 544 17.41 15.88 21.58
C GLY A 544 17.25 14.43 22.06
N PRO A 545 16.01 13.94 22.17
CA PRO A 545 15.71 12.55 22.55
C PRO A 545 16.18 11.54 21.49
N THR A 546 15.93 10.25 21.76
CA THR A 546 16.32 9.14 20.88
C THR A 546 15.74 9.25 19.47
N GLN A 547 14.57 9.85 19.31
CA GLN A 547 13.93 10.08 18.02
C GLN A 547 13.73 11.59 17.82
N SER A 548 14.35 12.17 16.79
CA SER A 548 14.22 13.60 16.47
C SER A 548 14.21 13.85 14.96
N THR A 549 13.64 14.97 14.52
CA THR A 549 13.72 15.43 13.13
C THR A 549 14.31 16.83 13.04
N ILE A 550 15.14 17.04 12.02
CA ILE A 550 15.68 18.35 11.65
C ILE A 550 15.16 18.66 10.26
N ILE A 551 14.52 19.81 10.11
CA ILE A 551 14.09 20.34 8.83
C ILE A 551 14.70 21.72 8.69
N PHE A 552 15.27 22.04 7.53
CA PHE A 552 15.83 23.37 7.30
C PHE A 552 15.65 23.82 5.87
N SER A 553 15.61 25.13 5.69
CA SER A 553 15.47 25.79 4.39
C SER A 553 16.37 27.02 4.35
N PRO A 554 17.41 27.04 3.49
CA PRO A 554 18.17 28.26 3.19
C PRO A 554 17.27 29.38 2.67
N THR A 555 17.73 30.63 2.73
CA THR A 555 17.09 31.78 2.07
C THR A 555 17.26 31.73 0.54
N THR A 556 16.49 32.52 -0.21
CA THR A 556 16.36 32.42 -1.68
C THR A 556 17.66 32.66 -2.45
N ASN A 557 18.63 33.32 -1.84
CA ASN A 557 19.95 33.64 -2.40
C ASN A 557 21.04 32.61 -2.01
N LEU A 558 20.69 31.55 -1.26
CA LEU A 558 21.63 30.56 -0.76
C LEU A 558 21.22 29.16 -1.18
N GLU A 559 22.21 28.36 -1.59
CA GLU A 559 22.05 26.92 -1.83
C GLU A 559 22.98 26.09 -0.95
N VAL A 560 22.57 24.85 -0.66
CA VAL A 560 23.42 23.89 0.07
C VAL A 560 24.36 23.23 -0.93
N LYS A 561 25.63 23.61 -0.88
CA LYS A 561 26.68 23.01 -1.71
C LYS A 561 27.08 21.62 -1.23
N SER A 562 27.23 21.48 0.09
CA SER A 562 27.57 20.21 0.75
C SER A 562 27.30 20.28 2.25
N TRP A 563 27.38 19.13 2.91
CA TRP A 563 27.26 19.01 4.36
C TRP A 563 28.22 17.95 4.92
N SER A 564 28.33 17.85 6.24
CA SER A 564 29.21 16.90 6.92
C SER A 564 28.72 15.44 6.93
N LEU A 565 27.57 15.14 6.31
CA LEU A 565 27.06 13.77 6.22
C LEU A 565 27.71 13.04 5.04
N ASN A 566 27.88 11.72 5.18
CA ASN A 566 28.44 10.84 4.14
C ASN A 566 27.45 10.54 2.99
N THR A 567 26.51 11.45 2.75
CA THR A 567 25.47 11.35 1.72
C THR A 567 25.47 12.62 0.88
N PRO A 568 25.02 12.56 -0.39
CA PRO A 568 24.78 13.78 -1.16
C PRO A 568 23.71 14.66 -0.49
N SER A 569 23.91 15.98 -0.47
CA SER A 569 22.90 16.94 -0.04
C SER A 569 21.77 17.01 -1.07
N GLN A 570 20.64 16.37 -0.76
CA GLN A 570 19.45 16.36 -1.61
C GLN A 570 18.27 17.01 -0.88
N SER A 571 17.59 17.91 -1.57
CA SER A 571 16.35 18.52 -1.09
C SER A 571 15.18 17.54 -1.22
N MET A 572 14.04 17.88 -0.61
CA MET A 572 12.79 17.10 -0.67
C MET A 572 12.07 17.17 -2.03
N GLY A 573 12.78 17.51 -3.10
CA GLY A 573 12.23 17.61 -4.45
C GLY A 573 11.16 18.70 -4.57
N ASP A 574 9.91 18.30 -4.80
CA ASP A 574 8.78 19.22 -5.02
C ASP A 574 8.30 19.92 -3.74
N MET A 575 8.62 19.39 -2.55
CA MET A 575 8.25 20.03 -1.28
C MET A 575 9.17 21.22 -1.02
N LYS A 576 8.59 22.43 -1.06
CA LYS A 576 9.30 23.71 -1.03
C LYS A 576 8.65 24.65 -0.02
N PHE A 577 9.45 25.38 0.73
CA PHE A 577 8.97 26.37 1.69
C PHE A 577 9.02 27.76 1.07
N LEU A 578 7.86 28.32 0.73
CA LEU A 578 7.79 29.61 0.02
C LEU A 578 8.67 29.61 -1.25
N GLY A 579 8.64 28.50 -2.01
CA GLY A 579 9.47 28.29 -3.19
C GLY A 579 10.94 27.90 -2.92
N ARG A 580 11.39 27.90 -1.66
CA ARG A 580 12.77 27.56 -1.26
C ARG A 580 12.96 26.06 -1.06
N PRO A 581 14.15 25.51 -1.36
CA PRO A 581 14.41 24.09 -1.15
C PRO A 581 14.41 23.74 0.34
N MET A 582 13.71 22.67 0.70
CA MET A 582 13.72 22.11 2.05
C MET A 582 14.54 20.83 2.13
N TYR A 583 15.14 20.61 3.29
CA TYR A 583 15.91 19.42 3.63
C TYR A 583 15.31 18.79 4.89
N PHE A 584 15.20 17.46 4.91
CA PHE A 584 14.65 16.69 6.03
C PHE A 584 15.67 15.64 6.48
N ILE A 585 15.97 15.63 7.77
CA ILE A 585 16.87 14.67 8.40
C ILE A 585 16.14 14.04 9.57
N TYR A 586 16.11 12.70 9.57
CA TYR A 586 15.66 11.91 10.71
C TYR A 586 16.86 11.47 11.55
N LEU A 587 16.78 11.67 12.86
CA LEU A 587 17.77 11.22 13.83
C LEU A 587 17.16 10.14 14.71
N GLY A 588 17.58 8.88 14.51
CA GLY A 588 17.23 7.75 15.35
C GLY A 588 18.43 7.22 16.13
N LYS A 589 18.24 6.97 17.44
CA LYS A 589 19.26 6.41 18.35
C LYS A 589 18.66 5.27 19.17
N GLY A 590 19.45 4.22 19.40
CA GLY A 590 19.06 3.14 20.30
C GLY A 590 18.95 3.60 21.76
N TYR A 591 18.05 2.99 22.53
CA TYR A 591 17.70 3.39 23.90
C TYR A 591 18.90 3.47 24.87
N GLN A 592 19.91 2.60 24.72
CA GLN A 592 21.09 2.55 25.59
C GLN A 592 22.27 3.40 25.09
N TYR A 593 22.14 4.08 23.95
CA TYR A 593 23.20 4.92 23.43
C TYR A 593 23.20 6.26 24.16
N GLN A 594 24.25 6.55 24.94
CA GLN A 594 24.39 7.87 25.58
C GLN A 594 24.29 8.96 24.53
N ALA A 595 23.35 9.89 24.72
CA ALA A 595 23.10 10.98 23.80
C ALA A 595 24.35 11.85 23.67
N ARG A 596 25.16 11.60 22.65
CA ARG A 596 26.07 12.61 22.11
C ARG A 596 25.22 13.57 21.28
N ASP A 597 25.49 14.86 21.46
CA ASP A 597 24.94 15.90 20.60
C ASP A 597 25.30 15.58 19.14
N PHE A 598 24.36 15.85 18.24
CA PHE A 598 24.57 15.67 16.81
C PHE A 598 25.00 17.01 16.21
N SER A 599 26.16 17.04 15.57
CA SER A 599 26.66 18.23 14.89
C SER A 599 26.55 18.08 13.37
N LEU A 600 26.00 19.09 12.71
CA LEU A 600 25.85 19.17 11.26
C LEU A 600 26.58 20.43 10.76
N SER A 601 27.60 20.25 9.95
CA SER A 601 28.23 21.35 9.21
C SER A 601 27.63 21.43 7.81
N ILE A 602 27.25 22.63 7.38
CA ILE A 602 26.61 22.92 6.10
C ILE A 602 27.44 24.00 5.41
N ILE A 603 27.83 23.74 4.16
CA ILE A 603 28.44 24.74 3.29
C ILE A 603 27.36 25.35 2.43
N LEU A 604 27.13 26.65 2.63
CA LEU A 604 26.20 27.46 1.87
C LEU A 604 26.95 28.21 0.77
N GLU A 605 26.33 28.30 -0.41
CA GLU A 605 26.84 29.03 -1.56
C GLU A 605 25.84 30.11 -1.98
N GLU A 606 26.31 31.33 -2.17
CA GLU A 606 25.52 32.43 -2.72
C GLU A 606 25.26 32.22 -4.21
N VAL A 607 23.99 32.28 -4.60
CA VAL A 607 23.57 32.14 -6.00
C VAL A 607 23.17 33.50 -6.54
N SER A 608 23.76 33.90 -7.67
CA SER A 608 23.38 35.12 -8.38
C SER A 608 21.99 34.95 -9.00
N THR A 609 21.03 35.78 -8.62
CA THR A 609 19.72 35.83 -9.27
C THR A 609 19.86 36.33 -10.71
N GLU A 610 19.24 35.64 -11.69
CA GLU A 610 19.29 35.99 -13.12
C GLU A 610 18.72 37.40 -13.44
N SER A 611 18.02 38.05 -12.49
CA SER A 611 17.37 39.35 -12.68
C SER A 611 18.25 40.57 -12.40
N GLY A 612 19.46 40.44 -11.84
CA GLY A 612 20.32 41.60 -11.51
C GLY A 612 19.70 42.59 -10.52
N GLU A 613 18.57 42.25 -9.89
CA GLU A 613 18.01 43.00 -8.78
C GLU A 613 18.86 42.73 -7.53
N PRO A 614 19.21 43.77 -6.75
CA PRO A 614 19.94 43.57 -5.50
C PRO A 614 19.14 42.63 -4.61
N ALA A 615 19.80 41.58 -4.12
CA ALA A 615 19.21 40.67 -3.15
C ALA A 615 18.63 41.50 -2.00
N SER A 616 17.38 41.21 -1.63
CA SER A 616 16.75 41.67 -0.40
C SER A 616 17.79 41.71 0.73
N GLU A 617 17.92 42.86 1.41
CA GLU A 617 18.79 43.10 2.59
C GLU A 617 18.39 42.26 3.82
N SER A 618 17.91 41.03 3.63
CA SER A 618 17.67 40.10 4.72
C SER A 618 19.02 39.56 5.19
N ASN A 619 19.34 39.85 6.46
CA ASN A 619 20.47 39.24 7.15
C ASN A 619 20.21 37.75 7.49
N ASP A 620 19.15 37.12 7.01
CA ASP A 620 18.80 35.75 7.34
C ASP A 620 19.51 34.75 6.40
N LEU A 621 20.12 33.72 7.00
CA LEU A 621 20.81 32.62 6.32
C LEU A 621 19.85 31.45 6.04
N MET A 622 19.07 31.05 7.05
CA MET A 622 18.17 29.91 6.94
C MET A 622 17.15 29.85 8.07
N ASP A 623 16.05 29.14 7.82
CA ASP A 623 15.12 28.68 8.83
C ASP A 623 15.44 27.23 9.21
N VAL A 624 15.43 26.92 10.49
CA VAL A 624 15.65 25.56 11.02
C VAL A 624 14.52 25.19 11.98
N MET A 625 13.90 24.05 11.75
CA MET A 625 12.94 23.42 12.64
C MET A 625 13.55 22.15 13.21
N PHE A 626 13.54 22.03 14.53
CA PHE A 626 14.02 20.87 15.24
C PHE A 626 12.93 20.32 16.14
N VAL A 627 12.60 19.04 15.96
CA VAL A 627 11.51 18.38 16.68
C VAL A 627 12.06 17.18 17.45
N GLY A 628 11.85 17.16 18.76
CA GLY A 628 12.07 15.97 19.58
C GLY A 628 10.79 15.15 19.74
N HIS A 629 10.89 13.84 19.61
CA HIS A 629 9.79 12.89 19.81
C HIS A 629 10.08 11.97 21.00
N PHE A 630 9.34 12.16 22.09
CA PHE A 630 9.49 11.40 23.33
C PHE A 630 8.62 10.14 23.31
N MET A 631 8.98 9.18 22.46
CA MET A 631 8.21 7.94 22.27
C MET A 631 8.36 6.92 23.42
N HIS A 632 9.43 7.02 24.21
CA HIS A 632 9.75 6.08 25.30
C HIS A 632 9.71 6.71 26.69
N ASP A 633 9.77 8.04 26.77
CA ASP A 633 9.86 8.78 28.03
C ASP A 633 8.47 9.15 28.57
N ALA A 634 8.42 9.35 29.89
CA ALA A 634 7.19 9.44 30.68
C ALA A 634 6.07 10.28 30.04
N TYR A 635 4.98 9.61 29.70
CA TYR A 635 3.69 10.24 29.42
C TYR A 635 3.31 11.16 30.58
N GLN A 636 3.01 12.43 30.28
CA GLN A 636 2.30 13.28 31.21
C GLN A 636 1.05 12.54 31.71
N TRP A 637 0.83 12.46 33.03
CA TRP A 637 -0.34 11.78 33.59
C TRP A 637 -1.65 12.34 33.01
N ASN A 638 -1.73 13.66 32.83
CA ASN A 638 -2.82 14.36 32.16
C ASN A 638 -3.06 13.90 30.72
N PHE A 639 -1.99 13.70 29.96
CA PHE A 639 -2.08 13.27 28.57
C PHE A 639 -2.49 11.80 28.47
N LYS A 640 -1.99 10.95 29.38
CA LYS A 640 -2.44 9.56 29.49
C LYS A 640 -3.94 9.47 29.78
N GLU A 641 -4.44 10.24 30.74
CA GLU A 641 -5.87 10.29 31.07
C GLU A 641 -6.71 10.81 29.88
N PHE A 642 -6.19 11.79 29.13
CA PHE A 642 -6.82 12.27 27.90
C PHE A 642 -6.93 11.16 26.83
N VAL A 643 -5.87 10.40 26.60
CA VAL A 643 -5.83 9.30 25.63
C VAL A 643 -6.75 8.14 26.05
N GLU A 644 -6.84 7.83 27.34
CA GLU A 644 -7.69 6.74 27.88
C GLU A 644 -9.20 7.01 27.72
N LYS A 645 -9.61 8.27 27.53
CA LYS A 645 -11.01 8.68 27.32
C LYS A 645 -11.50 8.53 25.88
N PHE A 646 -10.62 8.16 24.95
CA PHE A 646 -11.04 7.91 23.57
C PHE A 646 -12.00 6.71 23.48
N PRO A 647 -12.95 6.70 22.53
CA PRO A 647 -13.90 5.60 22.38
C PRO A 647 -13.21 4.24 22.16
N PHE A 648 -13.82 3.16 22.67
CA PHE A 648 -13.25 1.80 22.62
C PHE A 648 -12.96 1.28 21.20
N TRP A 649 -13.67 1.81 20.18
CA TRP A 649 -13.50 1.48 18.76
C TRP A 649 -12.34 2.24 18.10
N THR A 650 -11.52 2.95 18.87
CA THR A 650 -10.31 3.63 18.40
C THR A 650 -9.03 2.92 18.88
N ASN A 651 -7.97 3.05 18.09
CA ASN A 651 -6.61 2.73 18.49
C ASN A 651 -5.79 4.02 18.41
N VAL A 652 -5.48 4.57 19.58
CA VAL A 652 -4.71 5.80 19.70
C VAL A 652 -3.24 5.45 19.92
N VAL A 653 -2.38 5.91 19.01
CA VAL A 653 -0.93 5.94 19.19
C VAL A 653 -0.55 7.36 19.59
N SER A 654 0.16 7.52 20.69
CA SER A 654 0.44 8.85 21.22
C SER A 654 1.82 8.96 21.85
N TRP A 655 2.39 10.16 21.84
CA TRP A 655 3.62 10.50 22.57
C TRP A 655 3.75 12.02 22.71
N SER A 656 4.72 12.50 23.50
CA SER A 656 4.97 13.95 23.64
C SER A 656 5.99 14.46 22.63
N SER A 657 5.85 15.70 22.18
CA SER A 657 6.75 16.31 21.21
C SER A 657 7.07 17.76 21.56
N VAL A 658 8.34 18.14 21.39
CA VAL A 658 8.79 19.52 21.53
C VAL A 658 9.32 19.96 20.18
N LEU A 659 8.74 21.00 19.60
CA LEU A 659 9.15 21.60 18.33
C LEU A 659 9.75 22.97 18.59
N LYS A 660 10.92 23.23 18.02
CA LYS A 660 11.58 24.54 18.09
C LYS A 660 11.93 25.02 16.69
N GLN A 661 11.51 26.24 16.36
CA GLN A 661 11.89 26.91 15.12
C GLN A 661 12.89 28.02 15.39
N TYR A 662 13.91 28.10 14.57
CA TYR A 662 15.02 29.04 14.68
C TYR A 662 15.17 29.77 13.35
N LYS A 663 15.29 31.09 13.41
CA LYS A 663 15.81 31.90 12.31
C LYS A 663 17.30 32.12 12.54
N ILE A 664 18.12 31.79 11.55
CA ILE A 664 19.57 31.96 11.64
C ILE A 664 19.95 33.15 10.77
N SER A 665 20.72 34.10 11.31
CA SER A 665 21.23 35.26 10.58
C SER A 665 22.76 35.28 10.51
N PHE A 666 23.29 36.26 9.75
CA PHE A 666 24.72 36.46 9.49
C PHE A 666 25.63 36.53 10.70
#